data_AF-A0A255SCZ4-F1
#
_entry.id   AF-A0A255SCZ4-F1
#
_cell.length_a   1.000
_cell.length_b   1.000
_cell.length_c   1.000
_cell.angle_alpha   90.00
_cell.angle_beta   90.00
_cell.angle_gamma   90.00
#
_symmetry.space_group_name_H-M   'P 1'
#
loop_
_entity.id
_entity.type
_entity.pdbx_description
1 polymer ?
#
loop_
_entity_poly.entity_id
_entity_poly.type
_entity_poly.pdbx_seq_one_letter_code
_entity_poly.pdbx_strand_id
1 'polypeptide(L)'
;MKVSFLRHIMTLIAALLTVSTAWGDAPRQKTQYQRRYDAAHPVIIVGDWDKPPYEFQDDTGRPAGTNVEIMTEILDQLDIPYKFVLKEWANALKTFERGDADLIFANVGRYRKPPFCYTRNIINYNRIVAVTCGTTSSNSSLKELVEAGTVLKPADYTEHYFLEEDSSYLSQLEFQSPTTALMGVLAHDFKYYVWGEEPLKWKIRQLNMDKSGLILNDVGIPVSEIHVIGRDTKLIADIDYVYSQLKQHGRVALINDKWLHPERIRKKTIPMWGYLMIGAVMFALMCYMGTRIARGRVRAKSQRNSELDAMMTRALQMGYHYVFQYDLTSRILVNQYGSLLPDEGMSWFDFSQRLHPAERNNWVRRLEQLRDGSMDKHVELSGRWNAGTKDKPIWKHLRGHFAVEQDAYGQPVNIYATIVDKTHNVGLIHEANKMERKFLQFFQFSKVAMAVYNQNGWIENSNEEMKRICKADAKNARLLQKTSLFDMPMFADAFNESRHDPIFLCHLAPADSDQGREACVEYNVVPLFDYFGRVSNYLLMAYDMKAQSDTYHHLIMCQHECDTLQRYIDYNEKRLKFMLNHSDWTMWDLDLRNKMIYYSHTLKHADYVIEFEKYLRQLPPELYDEYKISDESIGLFQGPFHVKRQLNSSAFSKGPCAHDIYGRLRKGDDGSTLGYSGMLHDITRLENIKKEVVEISEKTKNSAQQKSVFLAQMTHELRTPLNSIVGFSDMLKYAESAGERERFIHIIRTHCDILVRLINGILEASTINDNPMDVKPAEVDFAEEFEYLCQSIEIRVQRHHLRFVTSKPLKKLRVSIDIGRVRQIFSNFVSNALKYTKKGSIWVGYRLEKRNGQMGIYAFCEDTGTGIPHDKQKAVFDRFVKLNEFVQGTGLGLSICKSIVTACHGDIGVESEVDNGSKFWFWIPVEVIEKE
;
A
#
# COMPACT_ATOMS: atom_id res chain seq x y z
N MET A 1 -74.03 -15.89 -20.04
CA MET A 1 -73.45 -14.62 -20.54
C MET A 1 -73.07 -13.62 -19.44
N LYS A 2 -73.84 -13.44 -18.35
CA LYS A 2 -73.54 -12.41 -17.32
C LYS A 2 -72.30 -12.64 -16.45
N VAL A 3 -71.76 -13.86 -16.38
CA VAL A 3 -70.58 -14.18 -15.54
C VAL A 3 -69.25 -13.98 -16.30
N SER A 4 -69.24 -14.09 -17.63
CA SER A 4 -68.04 -13.86 -18.47
C SER A 4 -67.69 -12.37 -18.59
N PHE A 5 -68.70 -11.51 -18.65
CA PHE A 5 -68.55 -10.06 -18.77
C PHE A 5 -68.04 -9.41 -17.48
N LEU A 6 -68.50 -9.88 -16.30
CA LEU A 6 -67.95 -9.45 -15.01
C LEU A 6 -66.50 -9.92 -14.81
N ARG A 7 -66.16 -11.10 -15.33
CA ARG A 7 -64.78 -11.60 -15.28
C ARG A 7 -63.86 -10.75 -16.16
N HIS A 8 -64.28 -10.40 -17.38
CA HIS A 8 -63.49 -9.52 -18.26
C HIS A 8 -63.37 -8.09 -17.72
N ILE A 9 -64.40 -7.54 -17.08
CA ILE A 9 -64.33 -6.22 -16.42
C ILE A 9 -63.45 -6.27 -15.16
N MET A 10 -63.49 -7.34 -14.37
CA MET A 10 -62.55 -7.53 -13.25
C MET A 10 -61.11 -7.68 -13.73
N THR A 11 -60.87 -8.38 -14.85
CA THR A 11 -59.54 -8.48 -15.45
C THR A 11 -59.09 -7.15 -16.05
N LEU A 12 -60.00 -6.35 -16.63
CA LEU A 12 -59.70 -5.01 -17.15
C LEU A 12 -59.45 -3.99 -16.04
N ILE A 13 -60.20 -4.05 -14.94
CA ILE A 13 -60.00 -3.19 -13.76
C ILE A 13 -58.72 -3.58 -13.02
N ALA A 14 -58.38 -4.88 -12.96
CA ALA A 14 -57.09 -5.35 -12.47
C ALA A 14 -55.93 -4.90 -13.37
N ALA A 15 -56.12 -4.82 -14.70
CA ALA A 15 -55.12 -4.33 -15.65
C ALA A 15 -55.00 -2.79 -15.70
N LEU A 16 -56.07 -2.05 -15.39
CA LEU A 16 -56.08 -0.58 -15.33
C LEU A 16 -55.58 -0.03 -13.98
N LEU A 17 -55.75 -0.77 -12.88
CA LEU A 17 -55.14 -0.44 -11.59
C LEU A 17 -53.63 -0.72 -11.55
N THR A 18 -53.08 -1.51 -12.48
CA THR A 18 -51.63 -1.79 -12.57
C THR A 18 -50.80 -0.72 -13.29
N VAL A 19 -51.40 0.29 -13.94
CA VAL A 19 -50.65 1.25 -14.78
C VAL A 19 -50.53 2.66 -14.17
N SER A 20 -51.20 2.98 -13.05
CA SER A 20 -51.13 4.34 -12.46
C SER A 20 -50.40 4.45 -11.11
N THR A 21 -49.79 3.38 -10.59
CA THR A 21 -49.01 3.41 -9.34
C THR A 21 -47.56 2.92 -9.48
N ALA A 22 -46.96 3.07 -10.66
CA ALA A 22 -45.56 2.73 -10.89
C ALA A 22 -44.70 4.00 -10.92
N TRP A 23 -44.28 4.45 -9.74
CA TRP A 23 -42.94 4.93 -9.35
C TRP A 23 -43.07 5.43 -7.91
N GLY A 24 -42.65 4.59 -6.97
CA GLY A 24 -42.84 4.78 -5.52
C GLY A 24 -43.94 3.92 -4.92
N ASP A 25 -43.86 2.60 -5.09
CA ASP A 25 -44.23 1.57 -4.10
C ASP A 25 -44.22 0.19 -4.78
N ALA A 26 -43.47 -0.75 -4.22
CA ALA A 26 -43.48 -2.17 -4.57
C ALA A 26 -44.88 -2.78 -4.30
N PRO A 27 -45.25 -3.92 -4.94
CA PRO A 27 -46.62 -4.43 -4.87
C PRO A 27 -47.02 -4.80 -3.44
N ARG A 28 -47.95 -4.03 -2.86
CA ARG A 28 -48.78 -4.43 -1.72
C ARG A 28 -49.75 -5.52 -2.17
N GLN A 29 -49.26 -6.76 -2.30
CA GLN A 29 -50.09 -7.91 -1.97
C GLN A 29 -50.05 -8.12 -0.45
N LYS A 30 -51.24 -8.30 0.09
CA LYS A 30 -51.57 -8.42 1.51
C LYS A 30 -50.74 -9.48 2.22
N THR A 31 -49.72 -9.02 2.91
CA THR A 31 -49.47 -9.33 4.32
C THR A 31 -48.74 -8.11 4.88
N GLN A 32 -49.48 -7.18 5.47
CA GLN A 32 -48.88 -6.19 6.36
C GLN A 32 -48.35 -7.01 7.54
N TYR A 33 -47.12 -7.50 7.45
CA TYR A 33 -46.41 -8.16 8.54
C TYR A 33 -45.99 -7.06 9.52
N GLN A 34 -46.98 -6.39 10.11
CA GLN A 34 -46.77 -5.53 11.26
C GLN A 34 -46.63 -6.46 12.46
N ARG A 35 -45.43 -7.01 12.61
CA ARG A 35 -45.09 -7.72 13.84
C ARG A 35 -44.99 -6.66 14.93
N ARG A 36 -45.77 -6.81 15.99
CA ARG A 36 -45.64 -5.95 17.17
C ARG A 36 -44.42 -6.44 17.95
N TYR A 37 -43.40 -5.60 18.07
CA TYR A 37 -42.21 -5.91 18.85
C TYR A 37 -42.45 -5.52 20.31
N ASP A 38 -42.24 -6.46 21.21
CA ASP A 38 -42.38 -6.29 22.66
C ASP A 38 -41.35 -7.18 23.37
N ALA A 39 -41.28 -7.11 24.71
CA ALA A 39 -40.27 -7.86 25.45
C ALA A 39 -40.38 -9.39 25.27
N ALA A 40 -41.55 -9.92 24.92
CA ALA A 40 -41.75 -11.34 24.62
C ALA A 40 -41.39 -11.69 23.16
N HIS A 41 -41.48 -10.72 22.25
CA HIS A 41 -41.19 -10.85 20.83
C HIS A 41 -40.23 -9.73 20.36
N PRO A 42 -38.95 -9.77 20.78
CA PRO A 42 -37.97 -8.78 20.36
C PRO A 42 -37.65 -8.92 18.87
N VAL A 43 -37.15 -7.84 18.27
CA VAL A 43 -36.54 -7.88 16.92
C VAL A 43 -35.33 -8.82 16.95
N ILE A 44 -35.35 -9.87 16.14
CA ILE A 44 -34.22 -10.79 16.01
C ILE A 44 -33.32 -10.32 14.86
N ILE A 45 -32.10 -9.94 15.20
CA ILE A 45 -31.09 -9.47 14.24
C ILE A 45 -30.06 -10.58 14.09
N VAL A 46 -29.95 -11.16 12.91
CA VAL A 46 -28.93 -12.18 12.62
C VAL A 46 -27.76 -11.55 11.88
N GLY A 47 -26.56 -12.01 12.17
CA GLY A 47 -25.34 -11.46 11.61
C GLY A 47 -24.22 -12.49 11.60
N ASP A 48 -23.09 -12.08 11.02
CA ASP A 48 -21.89 -12.89 10.97
C ASP A 48 -21.15 -12.84 12.32
N TRP A 49 -20.82 -13.99 12.90
CA TRP A 49 -20.03 -14.06 14.13
C TRP A 49 -18.54 -13.79 13.92
N ASP A 50 -18.07 -13.78 12.66
CA ASP A 50 -16.65 -13.74 12.31
C ASP A 50 -16.40 -12.71 11.20
N LYS A 51 -16.88 -11.47 11.42
CA LYS A 51 -16.71 -10.32 10.51
C LYS A 51 -16.34 -9.03 11.27
N PRO A 52 -15.24 -9.05 12.06
CA PRO A 52 -14.75 -7.86 12.72
C PRO A 52 -14.27 -6.81 11.69
N PRO A 53 -14.22 -5.52 12.03
CA PRO A 53 -14.75 -4.90 13.24
C PRO A 53 -16.24 -4.53 13.13
N TYR A 54 -16.97 -5.07 12.15
CA TYR A 54 -18.36 -4.68 11.87
C TYR A 54 -19.37 -5.44 12.74
N GLU A 55 -19.30 -6.77 12.72
CA GLU A 55 -20.15 -7.67 13.51
C GLU A 55 -19.36 -8.94 13.81
N PHE A 56 -19.18 -9.26 15.09
CA PHE A 56 -18.46 -10.45 15.51
C PHE A 56 -18.79 -10.78 16.97
N GLN A 57 -18.42 -11.98 17.41
CA GLN A 57 -18.43 -12.31 18.83
C GLN A 57 -17.11 -11.91 19.48
N ASP A 58 -17.18 -11.12 20.54
CA ASP A 58 -16.01 -10.81 21.36
C ASP A 58 -15.51 -12.04 22.12
N ASP A 59 -14.39 -11.89 22.85
CA ASP A 59 -13.77 -12.99 23.62
C ASP A 59 -14.70 -13.57 24.71
N THR A 60 -15.79 -12.87 25.05
CA THR A 60 -16.82 -13.32 26.00
C THR A 60 -18.03 -13.96 25.33
N GLY A 61 -18.02 -14.06 23.99
CA GLY A 61 -19.12 -14.60 23.17
C GLY A 61 -20.25 -13.60 22.93
N ARG A 62 -20.10 -12.33 23.30
CA ARG A 62 -21.14 -11.30 23.12
C ARG A 62 -21.04 -10.65 21.75
N PRO A 63 -22.18 -10.29 21.12
CA PRO A 63 -22.19 -9.51 19.89
C PRO A 63 -21.48 -8.16 20.07
N ALA A 64 -20.51 -7.87 19.22
CA ALA A 64 -19.72 -6.66 19.23
C ALA A 64 -19.43 -6.17 17.79
N GLY A 65 -19.04 -4.90 17.68
CA GLY A 65 -18.67 -4.27 16.42
C GLY A 65 -19.54 -3.07 16.05
N THR A 66 -19.14 -2.38 14.98
CA THR A 66 -19.76 -1.12 14.55
C THR A 66 -21.24 -1.30 14.20
N ASN A 67 -21.61 -2.37 13.49
CA ASN A 67 -23.00 -2.62 13.08
C ASN A 67 -23.88 -2.92 14.29
N VAL A 68 -23.33 -3.67 15.25
CA VAL A 68 -24.02 -4.02 16.50
C VAL A 68 -24.29 -2.76 17.32
N GLU A 69 -23.30 -1.90 17.52
CA GLU A 69 -23.46 -0.66 18.30
C GLU A 69 -24.38 0.36 17.63
N ILE A 70 -24.28 0.53 16.30
CA ILE A 70 -25.17 1.45 15.57
C ILE A 70 -26.62 0.98 15.68
N MET A 71 -26.89 -0.31 15.46
CA MET A 71 -28.24 -0.84 15.55
C MET A 71 -28.80 -0.86 16.97
N THR A 72 -27.94 -1.09 17.97
CA THR A 72 -28.29 -0.95 19.39
C THR A 72 -28.77 0.47 19.68
N GLU A 73 -27.99 1.48 19.32
CA GLU A 73 -28.36 2.89 19.54
C GLU A 73 -29.64 3.29 18.79
N ILE A 74 -29.84 2.77 17.57
CA ILE A 74 -31.08 3.00 16.81
C ILE A 74 -32.30 2.41 17.51
N LEU A 75 -32.22 1.14 17.91
CA LEU A 75 -33.37 0.43 18.48
C LEU A 75 -33.68 0.88 19.91
N ASP A 76 -32.66 1.28 20.67
CA ASP A 76 -32.83 1.94 21.96
C ASP A 76 -33.58 3.28 21.81
N GLN A 77 -33.26 4.09 20.79
CA GLN A 77 -34.00 5.34 20.51
C GLN A 77 -35.43 5.13 20.01
N LEU A 78 -35.69 3.99 19.36
CA LEU A 78 -37.04 3.59 18.94
C LEU A 78 -37.84 2.92 20.07
N ASP A 79 -37.23 2.65 21.22
CA ASP A 79 -37.81 1.88 22.33
C ASP A 79 -38.31 0.48 21.88
N ILE A 80 -37.52 -0.17 21.01
CA ILE A 80 -37.83 -1.50 20.46
C ILE A 80 -36.90 -2.53 21.10
N PRO A 81 -37.42 -3.57 21.76
CA PRO A 81 -36.57 -4.64 22.31
C PRO A 81 -35.98 -5.49 21.17
N TYR A 82 -34.71 -5.88 21.31
CA TYR A 82 -33.97 -6.61 20.27
C TYR A 82 -33.07 -7.70 20.83
N LYS A 83 -32.66 -8.61 19.96
CA LYS A 83 -31.69 -9.66 20.24
C LYS A 83 -30.81 -9.91 19.03
N PHE A 84 -29.49 -9.76 19.22
CA PHE A 84 -28.50 -10.16 18.23
C PHE A 84 -28.22 -11.66 18.32
N VAL A 85 -28.24 -12.34 17.18
CA VAL A 85 -27.95 -13.77 17.03
C VAL A 85 -26.86 -13.90 15.97
N LEU A 86 -25.61 -13.81 16.39
CA LEU A 86 -24.48 -13.99 15.49
C LEU A 86 -24.19 -15.47 15.29
N LYS A 87 -24.00 -15.87 14.03
CA LYS A 87 -23.70 -17.26 13.63
C LYS A 87 -22.68 -17.24 12.50
N GLU A 88 -22.20 -18.43 12.11
CA GLU A 88 -21.52 -18.60 10.83
C GLU A 88 -22.39 -18.04 9.69
N TRP A 89 -21.78 -17.25 8.81
CA TRP A 89 -22.50 -16.46 7.80
C TRP A 89 -23.48 -17.26 6.94
N ALA A 90 -23.07 -18.43 6.44
CA ALA A 90 -23.96 -19.32 5.68
C ALA A 90 -25.20 -19.77 6.48
N ASN A 91 -25.06 -19.94 7.79
CA ASN A 91 -26.16 -20.29 8.68
C ASN A 91 -26.99 -19.06 9.08
N ALA A 92 -26.38 -17.88 9.19
CA ALA A 92 -27.08 -16.61 9.38
C ALA A 92 -28.03 -16.33 8.21
N LEU A 93 -27.55 -16.45 6.97
CA LEU A 93 -28.34 -16.33 5.75
C LEU A 93 -29.54 -17.28 5.75
N LYS A 94 -29.32 -18.57 6.02
CA LYS A 94 -30.40 -19.57 6.11
C LYS A 94 -31.42 -19.24 7.21
N THR A 95 -30.95 -18.77 8.38
CA THR A 95 -31.82 -18.37 9.50
C THR A 95 -32.72 -17.20 9.08
N PHE A 96 -32.15 -16.17 8.44
CA PHE A 96 -32.92 -15.05 7.93
C PHE A 96 -33.90 -15.48 6.83
N GLU A 97 -33.46 -16.24 5.83
CA GLU A 97 -34.28 -16.69 4.69
C GLU A 97 -35.47 -17.56 5.12
N ARG A 98 -35.29 -18.41 6.15
CA ARG A 98 -36.36 -19.21 6.77
C ARG A 98 -37.40 -18.38 7.52
N GLY A 99 -37.08 -17.13 7.89
CA GLY A 99 -37.95 -16.25 8.66
C GLY A 99 -37.76 -16.34 10.18
N ASP A 100 -36.71 -17.02 10.64
CA ASP A 100 -36.37 -17.13 12.06
C ASP A 100 -35.71 -15.85 12.61
N ALA A 101 -35.30 -14.93 11.73
CA ALA A 101 -34.78 -13.60 12.05
C ALA A 101 -35.51 -12.52 11.26
N ASP A 102 -35.67 -11.35 11.88
CA ASP A 102 -36.39 -10.20 11.34
C ASP A 102 -35.48 -9.31 10.49
N LEU A 103 -34.21 -9.15 10.91
CA LEU A 103 -33.21 -8.30 10.24
C LEU A 103 -31.89 -9.05 10.00
N ILE A 104 -31.19 -8.69 8.91
CA ILE A 104 -29.82 -9.14 8.61
C ILE A 104 -29.00 -8.01 7.99
N PHE A 105 -27.69 -7.99 8.21
CA PHE A 105 -26.76 -7.09 7.51
C PHE A 105 -26.19 -7.79 6.26
N ALA A 106 -26.66 -7.44 5.07
CA ALA A 106 -26.22 -8.12 3.85
C ALA A 106 -26.15 -7.19 2.63
N ASN A 107 -25.52 -7.68 1.56
CA ASN A 107 -25.55 -7.03 0.25
C ASN A 107 -26.97 -7.13 -0.36
N VAL A 108 -27.46 -6.01 -0.90
CA VAL A 108 -28.80 -5.90 -1.51
C VAL A 108 -29.00 -6.83 -2.69
N GLY A 109 -27.96 -7.15 -3.48
CA GLY A 109 -28.04 -7.98 -4.69
C GLY A 109 -28.85 -9.27 -4.49
N ARG A 110 -28.60 -9.99 -3.38
CA ARG A 110 -29.30 -11.24 -3.02
C ARG A 110 -30.78 -11.05 -2.65
N TYR A 111 -31.17 -9.84 -2.26
CA TYR A 111 -32.47 -9.53 -1.66
C TYR A 111 -33.25 -8.43 -2.40
N ARG A 112 -32.95 -8.17 -3.67
CA ARG A 112 -33.68 -7.18 -4.50
C ARG A 112 -35.13 -7.55 -4.81
N LYS A 113 -35.52 -8.82 -4.61
CA LYS A 113 -36.85 -9.32 -4.93
C LYS A 113 -37.75 -9.35 -3.68
N PRO A 114 -39.08 -9.15 -3.81
CA PRO A 114 -40.01 -9.34 -2.70
C PRO A 114 -39.85 -10.74 -2.05
N PRO A 115 -40.09 -10.89 -0.74
CA PRO A 115 -40.74 -9.95 0.18
C PRO A 115 -39.78 -9.03 0.97
N PHE A 116 -38.52 -8.90 0.53
CA PHE A 116 -37.52 -8.16 1.28
C PHE A 116 -37.61 -6.65 1.06
N CYS A 117 -37.29 -5.90 2.12
CA CYS A 117 -37.08 -4.45 2.12
C CYS A 117 -35.75 -4.16 2.81
N TYR A 118 -35.12 -3.03 2.47
CA TYR A 118 -33.78 -2.71 2.95
C TYR A 118 -33.64 -1.21 3.15
N THR A 119 -32.77 -0.82 4.07
CA THR A 119 -32.48 0.57 4.39
C THR A 119 -31.77 1.28 3.24
N ARG A 120 -31.57 2.59 3.33
CA ARG A 120 -30.52 3.28 2.54
C ARG A 120 -29.15 2.70 2.91
N ASN A 121 -28.10 3.08 2.18
CA ASN A 121 -26.74 2.65 2.51
C ASN A 121 -26.36 3.24 3.90
N ILE A 122 -26.43 2.38 4.91
CA ILE A 122 -26.14 2.66 6.33
C ILE A 122 -24.69 2.21 6.65
N ILE A 123 -24.16 1.25 5.89
CA ILE A 123 -22.88 0.59 6.15
C ILE A 123 -22.04 0.66 4.87
N ASN A 124 -21.09 1.60 4.86
CA ASN A 124 -20.06 1.64 3.83
C ASN A 124 -19.06 0.51 4.09
N TYR A 125 -19.03 -0.49 3.21
CA TYR A 125 -18.09 -1.60 3.34
C TYR A 125 -16.75 -1.32 2.67
N ASN A 126 -15.76 -2.10 3.08
CA ASN A 126 -14.36 -1.92 2.72
C ASN A 126 -14.00 -2.51 1.34
N ARG A 127 -12.93 -1.96 0.79
CA ARG A 127 -12.13 -2.51 -0.31
C ARG A 127 -11.88 -4.02 -0.11
N ILE A 128 -12.05 -4.79 -1.17
CA ILE A 128 -11.73 -6.22 -1.21
C ILE A 128 -10.26 -6.36 -1.65
N VAL A 129 -9.51 -7.22 -0.96
CA VAL A 129 -8.07 -7.41 -1.20
C VAL A 129 -7.72 -8.90 -1.17
N ALA A 130 -6.68 -9.28 -1.91
CA ALA A 130 -6.05 -10.60 -1.80
C ALA A 130 -4.87 -10.55 -0.83
N VAL A 131 -4.89 -11.41 0.18
CA VAL A 131 -3.74 -11.61 1.07
C VAL A 131 -2.86 -12.72 0.53
N THR A 132 -1.55 -12.47 0.50
CA THR A 132 -0.51 -13.43 0.14
C THR A 132 0.69 -13.34 1.09
N CYS A 133 1.56 -14.34 1.10
CA CYS A 133 2.80 -14.36 1.88
C CYS A 133 4.00 -14.24 0.93
N GLY A 134 4.83 -13.18 1.07
CA GLY A 134 6.05 -13.00 0.25
C GLY A 134 6.04 -11.80 -0.70
N THR A 135 6.50 -11.94 -1.95
CA THR A 135 6.70 -10.81 -2.89
C THR A 135 5.39 -10.22 -3.43
N THR A 136 5.39 -8.90 -3.66
CA THR A 136 4.27 -8.14 -4.25
C THR A 136 4.00 -8.58 -5.69
N SER A 137 2.83 -9.18 -5.94
CA SER A 137 2.29 -9.34 -7.30
C SER A 137 1.41 -8.13 -7.62
N SER A 138 1.78 -7.35 -8.64
CA SER A 138 0.95 -6.26 -9.14
C SER A 138 -0.30 -6.82 -9.84
N ASN A 139 -1.48 -6.29 -9.50
CA ASN A 139 -2.76 -6.43 -10.22
C ASN A 139 -3.01 -7.79 -10.88
N SER A 140 -3.36 -8.79 -10.07
CA SER A 140 -3.80 -10.09 -10.58
C SER A 140 -5.21 -9.96 -11.16
N SER A 141 -5.41 -10.42 -12.40
CA SER A 141 -6.75 -10.53 -12.98
C SER A 141 -7.61 -11.56 -12.20
N LEU A 142 -8.94 -11.45 -12.26
CA LEU A 142 -9.86 -12.42 -11.64
C LEU A 142 -9.53 -13.86 -12.07
N LYS A 143 -9.17 -14.04 -13.34
CA LYS A 143 -8.76 -15.33 -13.91
C LYS A 143 -7.47 -15.85 -13.28
N GLU A 144 -6.45 -15.00 -13.10
CA GLU A 144 -5.19 -15.38 -12.44
C GLU A 144 -5.39 -15.75 -10.97
N LEU A 145 -6.31 -15.08 -10.27
CA LEU A 145 -6.64 -15.43 -8.89
C LEU A 145 -7.24 -16.84 -8.83
N VAL A 146 -8.19 -17.16 -9.71
CA VAL A 146 -8.81 -18.49 -9.75
C VAL A 146 -7.77 -19.57 -10.11
N GLU A 147 -6.97 -19.35 -11.15
CA GLU A 147 -5.94 -20.30 -11.61
C GLU A 147 -4.85 -20.56 -10.56
N ALA A 148 -4.63 -19.62 -9.64
CA ALA A 148 -3.60 -19.73 -8.62
C ALA A 148 -4.07 -20.36 -7.29
N GLY A 149 -5.28 -20.93 -7.24
CA GLY A 149 -5.81 -21.61 -6.06
C GLY A 149 -6.25 -20.62 -4.97
N THR A 150 -7.12 -19.66 -5.33
CA THR A 150 -7.67 -18.70 -4.39
C THR A 150 -8.69 -19.35 -3.45
N VAL A 151 -8.57 -19.00 -2.17
CA VAL A 151 -9.55 -19.35 -1.13
C VAL A 151 -10.49 -18.18 -0.88
N LEU A 152 -11.77 -18.47 -0.72
CA LEU A 152 -12.82 -17.52 -0.37
C LEU A 152 -13.51 -17.88 0.94
N LYS A 153 -14.19 -16.90 1.53
CA LYS A 153 -15.12 -17.15 2.65
C LYS A 153 -16.46 -17.66 2.08
N PRO A 154 -17.00 -18.79 2.56
CA PRO A 154 -18.26 -19.33 2.06
C PRO A 154 -19.45 -18.38 2.23
N ALA A 155 -20.30 -18.34 1.21
CA ALA A 155 -21.50 -17.53 1.03
C ALA A 155 -21.30 -16.00 1.16
N ASP A 156 -20.06 -15.52 1.16
CA ASP A 156 -19.73 -14.09 1.27
C ASP A 156 -19.87 -13.37 -0.08
N TYR A 157 -19.82 -12.03 -0.07
CA TYR A 157 -19.95 -11.21 -1.28
C TYR A 157 -18.95 -11.60 -2.38
N THR A 158 -17.72 -11.97 -1.99
CA THR A 158 -16.69 -12.37 -2.96
C THR A 158 -17.13 -13.62 -3.73
N GLU A 159 -17.71 -14.63 -3.09
CA GLU A 159 -18.28 -15.79 -3.80
C GLU A 159 -19.36 -15.39 -4.81
N HIS A 160 -20.31 -14.53 -4.42
CA HIS A 160 -21.37 -14.04 -5.32
C HIS A 160 -20.80 -13.25 -6.50
N TYR A 161 -19.75 -12.47 -6.27
CA TYR A 161 -19.11 -11.68 -7.33
C TYR A 161 -18.42 -12.57 -8.37
N PHE A 162 -17.64 -13.56 -7.94
CA PHE A 162 -17.02 -14.53 -8.87
C PHE A 162 -18.08 -15.33 -9.65
N LEU A 163 -19.23 -15.60 -9.03
CA LEU A 163 -20.38 -16.27 -9.64
C LEU A 163 -21.07 -15.45 -10.74
N GLU A 164 -21.24 -14.13 -10.54
CA GLU A 164 -21.85 -13.24 -11.53
C GLU A 164 -20.95 -13.00 -12.74
N GLU A 165 -19.63 -13.01 -12.55
CA GLU A 165 -18.64 -12.86 -13.62
C GLU A 165 -18.51 -14.12 -14.49
N ASP A 166 -18.24 -15.28 -13.88
CA ASP A 166 -18.21 -16.57 -14.58
C ASP A 166 -18.48 -17.74 -13.64
N SER A 167 -19.63 -18.40 -13.85
CA SER A 167 -20.05 -19.56 -13.06
C SER A 167 -19.07 -20.75 -13.10
N SER A 168 -18.17 -20.84 -14.09
CA SER A 168 -17.19 -21.92 -14.20
C SER A 168 -16.09 -21.85 -13.12
N TYR A 169 -15.84 -20.66 -12.54
CA TYR A 169 -14.83 -20.45 -11.50
C TYR A 169 -15.10 -21.23 -10.21
N LEU A 170 -16.37 -21.51 -9.88
CA LEU A 170 -16.72 -22.25 -8.66
C LEU A 170 -16.07 -23.63 -8.55
N SER A 171 -15.87 -24.31 -9.68
CA SER A 171 -15.26 -25.65 -9.70
C SER A 171 -13.79 -25.66 -9.29
N GLN A 172 -13.15 -24.48 -9.26
CA GLN A 172 -11.71 -24.30 -9.03
C GLN A 172 -11.40 -23.51 -7.75
N LEU A 173 -12.42 -23.02 -7.05
CA LEU A 173 -12.28 -22.22 -5.83
C LEU A 173 -12.41 -23.09 -4.58
N GLU A 174 -11.60 -22.80 -3.57
CA GLU A 174 -11.70 -23.41 -2.25
C GLU A 174 -12.37 -22.48 -1.24
N PHE A 175 -13.09 -23.06 -0.28
CA PHE A 175 -13.84 -22.32 0.72
C PHE A 175 -13.38 -22.69 2.12
N GLN A 176 -12.90 -21.71 2.88
CA GLN A 176 -12.39 -21.91 4.23
C GLN A 176 -12.88 -20.83 5.18
N SER A 177 -12.84 -21.14 6.48
CA SER A 177 -13.06 -20.11 7.51
C SER A 177 -11.94 -19.05 7.44
N PRO A 178 -12.19 -17.78 7.82
CA PRO A 178 -11.18 -16.73 7.77
C PRO A 178 -9.87 -17.08 8.49
N THR A 179 -9.96 -17.74 9.64
CA THR A 179 -8.80 -18.17 10.42
C THR A 179 -8.02 -19.26 9.71
N THR A 180 -8.71 -20.28 9.19
CA THR A 180 -8.08 -21.39 8.44
C THR A 180 -7.42 -20.88 7.17
N ALA A 181 -8.09 -19.98 6.42
CA ALA A 181 -7.57 -19.42 5.18
C ALA A 181 -6.29 -18.60 5.42
N LEU A 182 -6.26 -17.76 6.46
CA LEU A 182 -5.06 -16.98 6.81
C LEU A 182 -3.89 -17.86 7.25
N MET A 183 -4.15 -18.89 8.04
CA MET A 183 -3.11 -19.84 8.46
C MET A 183 -2.59 -20.66 7.27
N GLY A 184 -3.47 -21.07 6.35
CA GLY A 184 -3.09 -21.77 5.12
C GLY A 184 -2.26 -20.90 4.17
N VAL A 185 -2.57 -19.61 4.03
CA VAL A 185 -1.74 -18.67 3.25
C VAL A 185 -0.35 -18.51 3.87
N LEU A 186 -0.24 -18.47 5.20
CA LEU A 186 1.05 -18.46 5.88
C LEU A 186 1.83 -19.76 5.74
N ALA A 187 1.14 -20.90 5.79
CA ALA A 187 1.73 -22.22 5.61
C ALA A 187 2.10 -22.52 4.15
N HIS A 188 1.74 -21.63 3.21
CA HIS A 188 1.83 -21.82 1.77
C HIS A 188 0.95 -22.96 1.22
N ASP A 189 -0.11 -23.34 1.95
CA ASP A 189 -1.14 -24.27 1.48
C ASP A 189 -1.99 -23.62 0.37
N PHE A 190 -2.17 -22.29 0.44
CA PHE A 190 -2.89 -21.49 -0.54
C PHE A 190 -2.09 -20.25 -0.92
N LYS A 191 -2.19 -19.82 -2.18
CA LYS A 191 -1.47 -18.63 -2.64
C LYS A 191 -2.17 -17.33 -2.26
N TYR A 192 -3.50 -17.31 -2.34
CA TYR A 192 -4.32 -16.13 -2.10
C TYR A 192 -5.53 -16.45 -1.22
N TYR A 193 -5.82 -15.57 -0.27
CA TYR A 193 -7.11 -15.48 0.41
C TYR A 193 -7.74 -14.12 0.11
N VAL A 194 -8.94 -14.11 -0.49
CA VAL A 194 -9.63 -12.87 -0.88
C VAL A 194 -10.77 -12.57 0.08
N TRP A 195 -10.68 -11.43 0.76
CA TRP A 195 -11.70 -10.98 1.71
C TRP A 195 -11.68 -9.45 1.90
N GLY A 196 -12.53 -8.92 2.78
CA GLY A 196 -12.57 -7.51 3.10
C GLY A 196 -11.31 -7.04 3.82
N GLU A 197 -10.77 -5.88 3.43
CA GLU A 197 -9.50 -5.36 3.96
C GLU A 197 -9.51 -5.13 5.48
N GLU A 198 -10.55 -4.50 6.03
CA GLU A 198 -10.64 -4.23 7.48
C GLU A 198 -10.80 -5.51 8.31
N PRO A 199 -11.67 -6.47 7.93
CA PRO A 199 -11.73 -7.77 8.59
C PRO A 199 -10.41 -8.53 8.58
N LEU A 200 -9.69 -8.50 7.44
CA LEU A 200 -8.37 -9.10 7.33
C LEU A 200 -7.36 -8.45 8.27
N LYS A 201 -7.23 -7.11 8.27
CA LYS A 201 -6.33 -6.39 9.19
C LYS A 201 -6.64 -6.71 10.64
N TRP A 202 -7.92 -6.76 11.00
CA TRP A 202 -8.33 -7.07 12.36
C TRP A 202 -7.95 -8.51 12.75
N LYS A 203 -8.18 -9.47 11.85
CA LYS A 203 -7.84 -10.88 12.10
C LYS A 203 -6.35 -11.14 12.16
N ILE A 204 -5.56 -10.51 11.29
CA ILE A 204 -4.10 -10.57 11.33
C ILE A 204 -3.59 -10.06 12.68
N ARG A 205 -4.14 -8.95 13.20
CA ARG A 205 -3.81 -8.44 14.54
C ARG A 205 -4.27 -9.39 15.65
N GLN A 206 -5.50 -9.91 15.58
CA GLN A 206 -6.05 -10.82 16.58
C GLN A 206 -5.19 -12.09 16.71
N LEU A 207 -4.69 -12.61 15.57
CA LEU A 207 -3.84 -13.79 15.51
C LEU A 207 -2.35 -13.48 15.74
N ASN A 208 -1.99 -12.23 16.04
CA ASN A 208 -0.60 -11.75 16.21
C ASN A 208 0.30 -12.01 14.98
N MET A 209 -0.26 -11.91 13.78
CA MET A 209 0.39 -12.19 12.50
C MET A 209 0.96 -10.93 11.83
N ASP A 210 0.99 -9.76 12.47
CA ASP A 210 1.44 -8.50 11.85
C ASP A 210 2.89 -8.52 11.31
N LYS A 211 3.74 -9.42 11.83
CA LYS A 211 5.15 -9.58 11.42
C LYS A 211 5.43 -10.81 10.57
N SER A 212 4.38 -11.48 10.08
CA SER A 212 4.47 -12.78 9.42
C SER A 212 4.76 -12.71 7.91
N GLY A 213 4.94 -11.51 7.34
CA GLY A 213 5.23 -11.33 5.91
C GLY A 213 4.00 -11.35 5.00
N LEU A 214 2.79 -11.26 5.56
CA LEU A 214 1.55 -11.11 4.81
C LEU A 214 1.45 -9.74 4.12
N ILE A 215 1.06 -9.74 2.86
CA ILE A 215 0.84 -8.55 2.03
C ILE A 215 -0.60 -8.54 1.54
N LEU A 216 -1.28 -7.41 1.68
CA LEU A 216 -2.62 -7.17 1.14
C LEU A 216 -2.49 -6.48 -0.22
N ASN A 217 -2.98 -7.13 -1.28
CA ASN A 217 -2.95 -6.63 -2.65
C ASN A 217 -4.36 -6.25 -3.12
N ASP A 218 -4.46 -5.14 -3.84
CA ASP A 218 -5.72 -4.79 -4.51
C ASP A 218 -6.00 -5.75 -5.66
N VAL A 219 -7.26 -6.13 -5.80
CA VAL A 219 -7.75 -7.06 -6.82
C VAL A 219 -8.80 -6.42 -7.74
N GLY A 220 -9.12 -5.14 -7.55
CA GLY A 220 -10.06 -4.41 -8.42
C GLY A 220 -11.52 -4.86 -8.29
N ILE A 221 -11.85 -5.69 -7.30
CA ILE A 221 -13.24 -6.10 -7.02
C ILE A 221 -14.00 -4.89 -6.46
N PRO A 222 -15.13 -4.50 -7.06
CA PRO A 222 -15.88 -3.32 -6.64
C PRO A 222 -16.43 -3.49 -5.23
N VAL A 223 -16.44 -2.38 -4.49
CA VAL A 223 -17.01 -2.32 -3.14
C VAL A 223 -18.52 -2.53 -3.22
N SER A 224 -19.04 -3.42 -2.38
CA SER A 224 -20.48 -3.65 -2.24
C SER A 224 -21.08 -2.76 -1.14
N GLU A 225 -22.30 -2.28 -1.39
CA GLU A 225 -23.12 -1.63 -0.36
C GLU A 225 -23.75 -2.72 0.55
N ILE A 226 -23.60 -2.56 1.87
CA ILE A 226 -24.28 -3.40 2.87
C ILE A 226 -25.42 -2.61 3.49
N HIS A 227 -26.57 -3.27 3.57
CA HIS A 227 -27.80 -2.69 4.07
C HIS A 227 -28.35 -3.54 5.20
N VAL A 228 -29.20 -2.93 6.04
CA VAL A 228 -30.05 -3.69 6.95
C VAL A 228 -31.24 -4.16 6.12
N ILE A 229 -31.44 -5.47 6.04
CA ILE A 229 -32.46 -6.11 5.23
C ILE A 229 -33.47 -6.77 6.14
N GLY A 230 -34.75 -6.57 5.86
CA GLY A 230 -35.87 -7.14 6.61
C GLY A 230 -37.08 -7.39 5.74
N ARG A 231 -38.22 -7.69 6.39
CA ARG A 231 -39.53 -7.87 5.72
C ARG A 231 -40.57 -6.83 6.17
N ASP A 232 -40.28 -6.10 7.25
CA ASP A 232 -41.13 -5.06 7.81
C ASP A 232 -40.71 -3.68 7.28
N THR A 233 -41.48 -3.17 6.30
CA THR A 233 -41.20 -1.89 5.65
C THR A 233 -41.26 -0.72 6.62
N LYS A 234 -42.08 -0.80 7.68
CA LYS A 234 -42.16 0.28 8.66
C LYS A 234 -40.90 0.33 9.52
N LEU A 235 -40.48 -0.82 10.05
CA LEU A 235 -39.25 -0.92 10.84
C LEU A 235 -38.03 -0.42 10.05
N ILE A 236 -37.92 -0.79 8.77
CA ILE A 236 -36.83 -0.31 7.91
C ILE A 236 -36.85 1.21 7.73
N ALA A 237 -38.02 1.81 7.53
CA ALA A 237 -38.15 3.27 7.41
C ALA A 237 -37.81 4.00 8.72
N ASP A 238 -38.22 3.45 9.87
CA ASP A 238 -37.92 3.99 11.19
C ASP A 238 -36.40 3.92 11.49
N ILE A 239 -35.74 2.82 11.11
CA ILE A 239 -34.28 2.66 11.18
C ILE A 239 -33.56 3.72 10.33
N ASP A 240 -33.99 3.92 9.08
CA ASP A 240 -33.40 4.93 8.18
C ASP A 240 -33.51 6.36 8.73
N TYR A 241 -34.65 6.67 9.37
CA TYR A 241 -34.90 7.97 9.98
C TYR A 241 -33.95 8.23 11.16
N VAL A 242 -33.88 7.30 12.11
CA VAL A 242 -33.03 7.44 13.30
C VAL A 242 -31.55 7.42 12.94
N TYR A 243 -31.14 6.56 12.02
CA TYR A 243 -29.76 6.55 11.53
C TYR A 243 -29.36 7.91 10.93
N SER A 244 -30.25 8.55 10.17
CA SER A 244 -30.01 9.88 9.61
C SER A 244 -29.80 10.94 10.70
N GLN A 245 -30.54 10.86 11.81
CA GLN A 245 -30.36 11.74 12.98
C GLN A 245 -29.02 11.48 13.68
N LEU A 246 -28.68 10.21 13.95
CA LEU A 246 -27.42 9.83 14.58
C LEU A 246 -26.21 10.27 13.74
N LYS A 247 -26.33 10.20 12.41
CA LYS A 247 -25.30 10.66 11.47
C LYS A 247 -25.15 12.18 11.51
N GLN A 248 -26.25 12.94 11.54
CA GLN A 248 -26.20 14.41 11.65
C GLN A 248 -25.57 14.87 12.97
N HIS A 249 -25.83 14.17 14.08
CA HIS A 249 -25.23 14.48 15.39
C HIS A 249 -23.79 13.94 15.58
N GLY A 250 -23.19 13.34 14.55
CA GLY A 250 -21.82 12.83 14.61
C GLY A 250 -21.64 11.56 15.45
N ARG A 251 -22.71 10.96 15.97
CA ARG A 251 -22.66 9.76 16.81
C ARG A 251 -22.15 8.54 16.03
N VAL A 252 -22.58 8.39 14.77
CA VAL A 252 -22.12 7.32 13.87
C VAL A 252 -20.61 7.42 13.63
N ALA A 253 -20.07 8.64 13.47
CA ALA A 253 -18.63 8.84 13.28
C ALA A 253 -17.83 8.41 14.51
N LEU A 254 -18.33 8.67 15.72
CA LEU A 254 -17.67 8.31 16.97
C LEU A 254 -17.64 6.78 17.21
N ILE A 255 -18.72 6.08 16.86
CA ILE A 255 -18.77 4.60 16.88
C ILE A 255 -17.81 4.03 15.83
N ASN A 256 -17.80 4.59 14.61
CA ASN A 256 -16.88 4.15 13.57
C ASN A 256 -15.40 4.39 13.94
N ASP A 257 -15.04 5.54 14.52
CA ASP A 257 -13.66 5.80 14.97
C ASP A 257 -13.23 4.81 16.07
N LYS A 258 -14.14 4.36 16.93
CA LYS A 258 -13.86 3.34 17.96
C LYS A 258 -13.44 1.99 17.37
N TRP A 259 -14.12 1.57 16.31
CA TRP A 259 -13.96 0.23 15.75
C TRP A 259 -13.01 0.16 14.55
N LEU A 260 -13.06 1.15 13.65
CA LEU A 260 -12.26 1.21 12.42
C LEU A 260 -10.94 1.96 12.60
N HIS A 261 -10.87 2.92 13.54
CA HIS A 261 -9.68 3.77 13.77
C HIS A 261 -9.26 3.86 15.25
N PRO A 262 -9.05 2.73 15.96
CA PRO A 262 -8.75 2.74 17.40
C PRO A 262 -7.47 3.51 17.75
N GLU A 263 -6.54 3.70 16.81
CA GLU A 263 -5.36 4.55 16.94
C GLU A 263 -5.68 6.03 17.17
N ARG A 264 -6.81 6.54 16.64
CA ARG A 264 -7.25 7.93 16.85
C ARG A 264 -7.73 8.16 18.29
N ILE A 265 -8.26 7.11 18.93
CA ILE A 265 -8.67 7.12 20.34
C ILE A 265 -7.46 6.89 21.27
N ARG A 266 -6.39 6.25 20.77
CA ARG A 266 -5.17 5.91 21.53
C ARG A 266 -4.12 7.03 21.67
N LYS A 267 -4.52 8.31 21.75
CA LYS A 267 -3.66 9.29 22.46
C LYS A 267 -3.82 9.09 23.97
N LYS A 268 -3.20 8.02 24.49
CA LYS A 268 -3.00 7.81 25.93
C LYS A 268 -1.85 8.70 26.41
N THR A 269 -2.19 9.73 27.15
CA THR A 269 -1.27 10.40 28.08
C THR A 269 -0.73 9.38 29.08
N ILE A 270 0.60 9.24 29.19
CA ILE A 270 1.22 8.40 30.23
C ILE A 270 0.88 9.04 31.58
N PRO A 271 0.24 8.32 32.53
CA PRO A 271 -0.05 8.89 33.84
C PRO A 271 1.24 9.06 34.64
N MET A 272 1.34 10.15 35.40
CA MET A 272 2.54 10.58 36.15
C MET A 272 3.20 9.50 37.01
N TRP A 273 2.45 8.50 37.48
CA TRP A 273 2.99 7.37 38.26
C TRP A 273 3.92 6.44 37.46
N GLY A 274 3.78 6.36 36.14
CA GLY A 274 4.67 5.57 35.28
C GLY A 274 6.11 6.10 35.28
N TYR A 275 6.26 7.43 35.36
CA TYR A 275 7.58 8.07 35.49
C TYR A 275 8.19 7.85 36.88
N LEU A 276 7.37 7.81 37.93
CA LEU A 276 7.82 7.54 39.30
C LEU A 276 8.30 6.09 39.49
N MET A 277 7.65 5.11 38.84
CA MET A 277 8.08 3.70 38.86
C MET A 277 9.46 3.50 38.22
N ILE A 278 9.71 4.15 37.08
CA ILE A 278 11.02 4.09 36.40
C ILE A 278 12.12 4.71 37.27
N GLY A 279 11.81 5.82 37.96
CA GLY A 279 12.72 6.45 38.92
C GLY A 279 13.04 5.57 40.13
N ALA A 280 12.05 4.87 40.69
CA ALA A 280 12.23 4.00 41.84
C ALA A 280 13.11 2.78 41.53
N VAL A 281 12.97 2.19 40.34
CA VAL A 281 13.79 1.06 39.89
C VAL A 281 15.25 1.47 39.71
N MET A 282 15.50 2.66 39.14
CA MET A 282 16.84 3.24 38.98
C MET A 282 17.52 3.49 40.34
N PHE A 283 16.76 4.00 41.33
CA PHE A 283 17.29 4.26 42.68
C PHE A 283 17.64 2.96 43.43
N ALA A 284 16.79 1.94 43.34
CA ALA A 284 17.05 0.63 43.94
C ALA A 284 18.32 -0.03 43.37
N LEU A 285 18.56 0.11 42.06
CA LEU A 285 19.78 -0.35 41.39
C LEU A 285 21.03 0.38 41.90
N MET A 286 20.96 1.69 42.13
CA MET A 286 22.06 2.46 42.72
C MET A 286 22.37 2.01 44.16
N CYS A 287 21.36 1.81 45.00
CA CYS A 287 21.54 1.36 46.38
C CYS A 287 22.12 -0.05 46.47
N TYR A 288 21.70 -0.95 45.58
CA TYR A 288 22.25 -2.31 45.49
C TYR A 288 23.74 -2.29 45.09
N MET A 289 24.12 -1.43 44.15
CA MET A 289 25.52 -1.30 43.73
C MET A 289 26.41 -0.73 44.84
N GLY A 290 25.91 0.25 45.60
CA GLY A 290 26.63 0.84 46.73
C GLY A 290 26.90 -0.14 47.88
N THR A 291 25.90 -0.98 48.23
CA THR A 291 26.05 -1.98 49.30
C THR A 291 27.00 -3.12 48.95
N ARG A 292 27.07 -3.50 47.67
CA ARG A 292 28.03 -4.50 47.16
C ARG A 292 29.48 -4.02 47.26
N ILE A 293 29.72 -2.74 47.01
CA ILE A 293 31.06 -2.12 47.09
C ILE A 293 31.55 -2.02 48.53
N ALA A 294 30.68 -1.70 49.50
CA ALA A 294 31.05 -1.57 50.90
C ALA A 294 31.46 -2.91 51.55
N ARG A 295 30.74 -4.01 51.27
CA ARG A 295 31.05 -5.34 51.82
C ARG A 295 32.35 -5.94 51.28
N GLY A 296 32.74 -5.61 50.04
CA GLY A 296 34.01 -6.03 49.45
C GLY A 296 35.23 -5.43 50.15
N ARG A 297 35.12 -4.19 50.67
CA ARG A 297 36.26 -3.48 51.29
C ARG A 297 36.65 -4.05 52.66
N VAL A 298 35.70 -4.61 53.42
CA VAL A 298 35.96 -5.13 54.77
C VAL A 298 36.63 -6.52 54.72
N ARG A 299 36.21 -7.41 53.79
CA ARG A 299 36.83 -8.74 53.61
C ARG A 299 38.24 -8.66 53.03
N ALA A 300 38.48 -7.72 52.11
CA ALA A 300 39.80 -7.51 51.52
C ALA A 300 40.86 -7.03 52.53
N LYS A 301 40.47 -6.39 53.64
CA LYS A 301 41.42 -5.87 54.64
C LYS A 301 41.96 -6.93 55.60
N SER A 302 41.14 -7.93 55.95
CA SER A 302 41.56 -9.01 56.88
C SER A 302 42.46 -10.05 56.20
N GLN A 303 42.21 -10.35 54.93
CA GLN A 303 42.97 -11.34 54.16
C GLN A 303 44.37 -10.81 53.78
N ARG A 304 44.45 -9.49 53.54
CA ARG A 304 45.70 -8.78 53.21
C ARG A 304 46.72 -8.77 54.35
N ASN A 305 46.30 -8.78 55.62
CA ASN A 305 47.23 -8.78 56.76
C ASN A 305 47.94 -10.13 56.95
N SER A 306 47.27 -11.28 56.77
CA SER A 306 47.94 -12.58 56.83
C SER A 306 48.84 -12.87 55.61
N GLU A 307 48.46 -12.36 54.43
CA GLU A 307 49.31 -12.45 53.22
C GLU A 307 50.55 -11.56 53.31
N LEU A 308 50.46 -10.40 53.97
CA LEU A 308 51.58 -9.48 54.21
C LEU A 308 52.67 -10.11 55.09
N ASP A 309 52.31 -10.84 56.15
CA ASP A 309 53.28 -11.52 57.03
C ASP A 309 54.04 -12.62 56.29
N ALA A 310 53.33 -13.47 55.53
CA ALA A 310 53.94 -14.54 54.75
C ALA A 310 54.82 -14.02 53.60
N MET A 311 54.46 -12.88 52.99
CA MET A 311 55.30 -12.18 52.01
C MET A 311 56.55 -11.58 52.65
N MET A 312 56.45 -10.96 53.83
CA MET A 312 57.60 -10.36 54.52
C MET A 312 58.66 -11.41 54.88
N THR A 313 58.26 -12.58 55.38
CA THR A 313 59.22 -13.66 55.71
C THR A 313 59.98 -14.14 54.47
N ARG A 314 59.29 -14.39 53.35
CA ARG A 314 59.96 -14.81 52.10
C ARG A 314 60.85 -13.74 51.51
N ALA A 315 60.46 -12.46 51.61
CA ALA A 315 61.24 -11.34 51.11
C ALA A 315 62.59 -11.19 51.82
N LEU A 316 62.62 -11.38 53.15
CA LEU A 316 63.86 -11.31 53.92
C LEU A 316 64.81 -12.49 53.61
N GLN A 317 64.27 -13.65 53.22
CA GLN A 317 65.03 -14.86 52.88
C GLN A 317 65.80 -14.77 51.55
N MET A 318 65.22 -14.14 50.51
CA MET A 318 65.83 -14.07 49.17
C MET A 318 66.98 -13.05 49.05
N GLY A 319 67.06 -12.05 49.94
CA GLY A 319 68.08 -11.00 49.90
C GLY A 319 69.23 -11.19 50.89
N TYR A 320 69.32 -12.35 51.55
CA TYR A 320 70.27 -12.60 52.65
C TYR A 320 70.20 -11.52 53.75
N HIS A 321 68.98 -11.15 54.15
CA HIS A 321 68.72 -10.17 55.20
C HIS A 321 68.65 -10.81 56.59
N TYR A 322 69.26 -10.18 57.59
CA TYR A 322 69.17 -10.56 59.00
C TYR A 322 68.54 -9.44 59.81
N VAL A 323 67.59 -9.73 60.69
CA VAL A 323 66.95 -8.75 61.58
C VAL A 323 67.27 -9.07 63.03
N PHE A 324 67.76 -8.10 63.79
CA PHE A 324 67.93 -8.23 65.23
C PHE A 324 67.39 -7.01 65.96
N GLN A 325 66.94 -7.23 67.18
CA GLN A 325 66.54 -6.18 68.12
C GLN A 325 67.64 -5.99 69.14
N TYR A 326 68.05 -4.76 69.33
CA TYR A 326 68.89 -4.33 70.44
C TYR A 326 67.99 -3.71 71.51
N ASP A 327 67.81 -4.44 72.61
CA ASP A 327 67.08 -3.92 73.78
C ASP A 327 68.01 -2.99 74.58
N LEU A 328 67.61 -1.73 74.70
CA LEU A 328 68.42 -0.69 75.35
C LEU A 328 68.43 -0.83 76.88
N THR A 329 67.47 -1.55 77.45
CA THR A 329 67.36 -1.79 78.89
C THR A 329 68.29 -2.91 79.32
N SER A 330 68.26 -4.05 78.61
CA SER A 330 69.09 -5.22 78.91
C SER A 330 70.48 -5.18 78.24
N ARG A 331 70.67 -4.32 77.24
CA ARG A 331 71.88 -4.18 76.40
C ARG A 331 72.26 -5.44 75.60
N ILE A 332 71.29 -6.27 75.29
CA ILE A 332 71.47 -7.50 74.52
C ILE A 332 70.87 -7.34 73.12
N LEU A 333 71.59 -7.83 72.11
CA LEU A 333 71.12 -7.98 70.74
C LEU A 333 70.54 -9.37 70.55
N VAL A 334 69.29 -9.48 70.12
CA VAL A 334 68.59 -10.75 69.91
C VAL A 334 68.10 -10.84 68.48
N ASN A 335 68.22 -12.01 67.85
CA ASN A 335 67.71 -12.23 66.50
C ASN A 335 66.17 -12.16 66.50
N GLN A 336 65.60 -11.31 65.64
CA GLN A 336 64.17 -11.28 65.32
C GLN A 336 63.89 -12.04 64.01
N TYR A 337 64.87 -12.13 63.12
CA TYR A 337 64.81 -12.93 61.89
C TYR A 337 66.22 -13.29 61.38
N GLY A 338 66.47 -14.58 61.10
CA GLY A 338 67.77 -15.08 60.63
C GLY A 338 68.80 -15.25 61.77
N SER A 339 69.93 -15.91 61.49
CA SER A 339 70.90 -16.35 62.49
C SER A 339 72.27 -15.67 62.34
N LEU A 340 72.30 -14.33 62.32
CA LEU A 340 73.57 -13.57 62.26
C LEU A 340 74.28 -13.54 63.62
N LEU A 341 73.49 -13.46 64.70
CA LEU A 341 73.96 -13.52 66.09
C LEU A 341 73.70 -14.93 66.67
N PRO A 342 74.31 -15.31 67.81
CA PRO A 342 73.95 -16.51 68.56
C PRO A 342 72.49 -16.46 69.06
N ASP A 343 71.85 -17.62 69.22
CA ASP A 343 70.43 -17.72 69.60
C ASP A 343 70.12 -17.16 70.99
N GLU A 344 71.08 -17.24 71.91
CA GLU A 344 71.00 -16.65 73.27
C GLU A 344 71.14 -15.11 73.26
N GLY A 345 71.40 -14.53 72.09
CA GLY A 345 71.73 -13.12 71.92
C GLY A 345 73.22 -12.82 72.12
N MET A 346 73.63 -11.59 71.79
CA MET A 346 75.01 -11.10 71.93
C MET A 346 75.00 -9.73 72.58
N SER A 347 75.96 -9.43 73.46
CA SER A 347 76.09 -8.08 74.01
C SER A 347 76.50 -7.07 72.92
N TRP A 348 76.04 -5.83 73.02
CA TRP A 348 76.47 -4.76 72.09
C TRP A 348 78.01 -4.56 72.09
N PHE A 349 78.63 -4.76 73.26
CA PHE A 349 80.08 -4.68 73.39
C PHE A 349 80.78 -5.73 72.51
N ASP A 350 80.34 -6.99 72.56
CA ASP A 350 80.93 -8.07 71.75
C ASP A 350 80.70 -7.88 70.25
N PHE A 351 79.51 -7.40 69.86
CA PHE A 351 79.20 -7.12 68.47
C PHE A 351 80.07 -5.99 67.90
N SER A 352 80.23 -4.90 68.65
CA SER A 352 81.02 -3.74 68.22
C SER A 352 82.52 -4.05 68.12
N GLN A 353 83.03 -4.98 68.94
CA GLN A 353 84.41 -5.47 68.86
C GLN A 353 84.71 -6.28 67.59
N ARG A 354 83.68 -6.74 66.87
CA ARG A 354 83.83 -7.47 65.59
C ARG A 354 83.77 -6.57 64.36
N LEU A 355 83.44 -5.28 64.51
CA LEU A 355 83.48 -4.32 63.40
C LEU A 355 84.92 -3.95 63.02
N HIS A 356 85.14 -3.71 61.72
CA HIS A 356 86.43 -3.28 61.18
C HIS A 356 86.90 -1.99 61.87
N PRO A 357 88.17 -1.87 62.32
CA PRO A 357 88.63 -0.73 63.11
C PRO A 357 88.34 0.64 62.49
N ALA A 358 88.47 0.76 61.17
CA ALA A 358 88.19 1.99 60.42
C ALA A 358 86.71 2.43 60.48
N GLU A 359 85.80 1.49 60.72
CA GLU A 359 84.35 1.73 60.66
C GLU A 359 83.71 1.62 62.05
N ARG A 360 84.36 0.92 62.98
CA ARG A 360 83.91 0.71 64.37
C ARG A 360 83.56 2.00 65.08
N ASN A 361 84.43 3.00 65.03
CA ASN A 361 84.18 4.27 65.70
C ASN A 361 82.96 4.98 65.13
N ASN A 362 82.73 4.87 63.82
CA ASN A 362 81.55 5.46 63.18
C ASN A 362 80.29 4.69 63.58
N TRP A 363 80.32 3.36 63.56
CA TRP A 363 79.20 2.52 63.95
C TRP A 363 78.80 2.71 65.41
N VAL A 364 79.77 2.68 66.33
CA VAL A 364 79.52 2.90 67.77
C VAL A 364 78.95 4.28 68.01
N ARG A 365 79.61 5.33 67.51
CA ARG A 365 79.13 6.72 67.65
C ARG A 365 77.73 6.90 67.10
N ARG A 366 77.44 6.37 65.90
CA ARG A 366 76.13 6.55 65.25
C ARG A 366 75.01 5.82 65.99
N LEU A 367 75.30 4.65 66.56
CA LEU A 367 74.30 3.91 67.35
C LEU A 367 74.11 4.49 68.75
N GLU A 368 75.15 5.07 69.36
CA GLU A 368 75.02 5.87 70.58
C GLU A 368 74.21 7.15 70.32
N GLN A 369 74.42 7.81 69.18
CA GLN A 369 73.65 9.00 68.81
C GLN A 369 72.16 8.70 68.60
N LEU A 370 71.82 7.52 68.06
CA LEU A 370 70.44 7.01 67.98
C LEU A 370 69.85 6.73 69.35
N ARG A 371 70.63 6.12 70.25
CA ARG A 371 70.21 5.84 71.63
C ARG A 371 69.95 7.11 72.42
N ASP A 372 70.77 8.13 72.24
CA ASP A 372 70.67 9.37 73.04
C ASP A 372 69.75 10.42 72.36
N GLY A 373 69.03 10.02 71.30
CA GLY A 373 68.05 10.86 70.58
C GLY A 373 68.66 12.03 69.79
N SER A 374 69.98 12.07 69.66
CA SER A 374 70.75 13.16 69.04
C SER A 374 70.84 13.09 67.51
N MET A 375 70.17 12.11 66.89
CA MET A 375 70.10 11.90 65.44
C MET A 375 68.72 11.37 65.03
N ASP A 376 68.43 11.39 63.73
CA ASP A 376 67.19 10.88 63.15
C ASP A 376 66.90 9.43 63.56
N LYS A 377 65.61 9.07 63.63
CA LYS A 377 65.12 7.79 64.18
C LYS A 377 65.58 6.52 63.43
N HIS A 378 66.37 6.66 62.37
CA HIS A 378 66.98 5.55 61.66
C HIS A 378 68.38 5.92 61.18
N VAL A 379 69.31 4.96 61.20
CA VAL A 379 70.64 5.12 60.60
C VAL A 379 70.94 3.93 59.72
N GLU A 380 71.50 4.20 58.55
CA GLU A 380 72.09 3.16 57.72
C GLU A 380 73.60 3.15 57.95
N LEU A 381 74.13 1.96 58.22
CA LEU A 381 75.56 1.75 58.38
C LEU A 381 75.99 0.64 57.46
N SER A 382 76.94 0.97 56.59
CA SER A 382 77.67 -0.04 55.84
C SER A 382 79.04 -0.20 56.46
N GLY A 383 79.49 -1.44 56.52
CA GLY A 383 80.77 -1.74 57.12
C GLY A 383 81.11 -3.21 57.00
N ARG A 384 82.40 -3.46 57.08
CA ARG A 384 83.01 -4.76 57.19
C ARG A 384 82.89 -5.20 58.64
N TRP A 385 82.18 -6.30 58.79
CA TRP A 385 82.04 -6.95 60.08
C TRP A 385 82.68 -8.32 60.00
N ASN A 386 83.41 -8.67 61.05
CA ASN A 386 84.09 -9.94 61.15
C ASN A 386 83.12 -11.00 61.69
N ALA A 387 82.65 -11.85 60.80
CA ALA A 387 81.80 -12.98 61.15
C ALA A 387 82.58 -14.17 61.76
N GLY A 388 83.92 -14.15 61.72
CA GLY A 388 84.80 -15.20 62.27
C GLY A 388 85.29 -14.91 63.69
N THR A 389 86.29 -15.66 64.15
CA THR A 389 87.00 -15.39 65.41
C THR A 389 88.09 -14.33 65.21
N LYS A 390 88.66 -13.80 66.31
CA LYS A 390 89.78 -12.85 66.22
C LYS A 390 90.97 -13.40 65.43
N ASP A 391 91.21 -14.70 65.52
CA ASP A 391 92.36 -15.36 64.89
C ASP A 391 92.13 -15.72 63.41
N LYS A 392 90.88 -15.71 62.94
CA LYS A 392 90.51 -15.97 61.52
C LYS A 392 89.39 -15.03 61.06
N PRO A 393 89.72 -13.83 60.56
CA PRO A 393 88.72 -12.85 60.18
C PRO A 393 88.02 -13.20 58.85
N ILE A 394 86.69 -13.18 58.86
CA ILE A 394 85.84 -13.30 57.67
C ILE A 394 85.12 -11.96 57.50
N TRP A 395 85.64 -11.13 56.59
CA TRP A 395 85.09 -9.81 56.33
C TRP A 395 83.88 -9.90 55.42
N LYS A 396 82.71 -9.67 55.99
CA LYS A 396 81.48 -9.49 55.23
C LYS A 396 81.24 -8.01 55.02
N HIS A 397 80.95 -7.60 53.78
CA HIS A 397 80.49 -6.24 53.51
C HIS A 397 79.02 -6.15 53.91
N LEU A 398 78.81 -5.81 55.18
CA LEU A 398 77.49 -5.65 55.75
C LEU A 398 76.94 -4.27 55.40
N ARG A 399 75.65 -4.23 55.11
CA ARG A 399 74.84 -3.03 55.05
C ARG A 399 73.66 -3.20 55.98
N GLY A 400 73.68 -2.51 57.10
CA GLY A 400 72.67 -2.53 58.14
C GLY A 400 71.80 -1.26 58.15
N HIS A 401 70.51 -1.43 58.34
CA HIS A 401 69.56 -0.34 58.61
C HIS A 401 69.03 -0.47 60.02
N PHE A 402 69.25 0.54 60.84
CA PHE A 402 68.90 0.57 62.25
C PHE A 402 67.78 1.58 62.46
N ALA A 403 66.78 1.24 63.26
CA ALA A 403 65.66 2.12 63.58
C ALA A 403 65.34 2.06 65.07
N VAL A 404 65.12 3.21 65.70
CA VAL A 404 64.82 3.30 67.12
C VAL A 404 63.32 3.32 67.36
N GLU A 405 62.87 2.44 68.25
CA GLU A 405 61.53 2.42 68.81
C GLU A 405 61.51 3.30 70.05
N GLN A 406 60.52 4.18 70.17
CA GLN A 406 60.34 5.08 71.29
C GLN A 406 59.06 4.74 72.05
N ASP A 407 59.06 4.93 73.36
CA ASP A 407 57.86 4.84 74.18
C ASP A 407 56.93 6.06 73.97
N ALA A 408 55.77 6.03 74.64
CA ALA A 408 54.78 7.11 74.58
C ALA A 408 55.30 8.47 75.09
N TYR A 409 56.43 8.51 75.80
CA TYR A 409 57.09 9.70 76.32
C TYR A 409 58.28 10.14 75.43
N GLY A 410 58.50 9.46 74.31
CA GLY A 410 59.55 9.77 73.34
C GLY A 410 60.94 9.25 73.72
N GLN A 411 61.06 8.43 74.78
CA GLN A 411 62.32 7.83 75.19
C GLN A 411 62.58 6.56 74.36
N PRO A 412 63.81 6.36 73.84
CA PRO A 412 64.14 5.20 73.04
C PRO A 412 64.22 3.92 73.89
N VAL A 413 63.52 2.87 73.45
CA VAL A 413 63.38 1.58 74.17
C VAL A 413 64.11 0.44 73.45
N ASN A 414 64.01 0.36 72.12
CA ASN A 414 64.64 -0.68 71.31
C ASN A 414 65.28 -0.09 70.05
N ILE A 415 66.30 -0.75 69.51
CA ILE A 415 66.82 -0.48 68.16
C ILE A 415 66.70 -1.75 67.32
N TYR A 416 65.92 -1.71 66.24
CA TYR A 416 65.83 -2.81 65.28
C TYR A 416 66.81 -2.61 64.13
N ALA A 417 67.52 -3.66 63.74
CA ALA A 417 68.52 -3.62 62.69
C ALA A 417 68.25 -4.65 61.60
N THR A 418 68.33 -4.27 60.32
CA THR A 418 68.24 -5.17 59.15
C THR A 418 69.54 -5.15 58.36
N ILE A 419 70.26 -6.28 58.24
CA ILE A 419 71.62 -6.39 57.67
C ILE A 419 71.70 -7.24 56.39
N VAL A 420 72.49 -6.81 55.39
CA VAL A 420 72.74 -7.48 54.07
C VAL A 420 74.23 -7.66 53.76
N ASP A 421 74.65 -8.78 53.15
CA ASP A 421 76.04 -9.03 52.66
C ASP A 421 76.18 -8.79 51.13
N LYS A 422 77.14 -7.97 50.66
CA LYS A 422 77.24 -7.50 49.24
C LYS A 422 78.56 -7.80 48.49
N THR A 423 79.37 -8.74 48.93
CA THR A 423 80.81 -8.78 48.55
C THR A 423 81.16 -9.18 47.08
N HIS A 424 80.35 -9.95 46.34
CA HIS A 424 80.76 -10.50 45.02
C HIS A 424 80.31 -9.70 43.77
N ASN A 425 79.26 -8.89 43.87
CA ASN A 425 78.57 -8.33 42.68
C ASN A 425 79.15 -7.02 42.14
N VAL A 426 80.06 -6.33 42.83
CA VAL A 426 80.31 -4.91 42.55
C VAL A 426 81.29 -4.67 41.39
N GLY A 427 82.17 -5.64 41.06
CA GLY A 427 83.26 -5.46 40.08
C GLY A 427 82.88 -5.62 38.61
N LEU A 428 82.34 -6.78 38.21
CA LEU A 428 82.07 -7.12 36.80
C LEU A 428 80.81 -6.45 36.22
N ILE A 429 79.92 -6.00 37.10
CA ILE A 429 78.65 -5.39 36.73
C ILE A 429 78.83 -3.98 36.15
N HIS A 430 79.95 -3.28 36.39
CA HIS A 430 80.01 -1.85 36.05
C HIS A 430 80.20 -1.56 34.56
N GLU A 431 81.10 -2.27 33.87
CA GLU A 431 81.45 -1.99 32.47
C GLU A 431 80.47 -2.60 31.46
N ALA A 432 80.07 -3.85 31.65
CA ALA A 432 79.05 -4.50 30.82
C ALA A 432 77.73 -3.71 30.84
N ASN A 433 77.30 -3.25 32.02
CA ASN A 433 76.10 -2.43 32.16
C ASN A 433 76.16 -1.09 31.43
N LYS A 434 77.33 -0.54 31.09
CA LYS A 434 77.41 0.77 30.45
C LYS A 434 77.11 0.69 28.96
N MET A 435 77.62 -0.36 28.30
CA MET A 435 77.41 -0.61 26.88
C MET A 435 76.05 -1.26 26.64
N GLU A 436 75.67 -2.21 27.49
CA GLU A 436 74.32 -2.79 27.52
C GLU A 436 73.26 -1.71 27.71
N ARG A 437 73.45 -0.74 28.63
CA ARG A 437 72.50 0.37 28.82
C ARG A 437 72.28 1.21 27.56
N LYS A 438 73.32 1.52 26.79
CA LYS A 438 73.18 2.34 25.57
C LYS A 438 72.44 1.58 24.46
N PHE A 439 72.79 0.31 24.25
CA PHE A 439 72.11 -0.52 23.27
C PHE A 439 70.66 -0.81 23.67
N LEU A 440 70.40 -1.18 24.93
CA LEU A 440 69.05 -1.36 25.46
C LEU A 440 68.21 -0.09 25.36
N GLN A 441 68.80 1.10 25.53
CA GLN A 441 68.06 2.35 25.31
C GLN A 441 67.59 2.51 23.86
N PHE A 442 68.48 2.37 22.87
CA PHE A 442 68.07 2.45 21.46
C PHE A 442 67.08 1.34 21.07
N PHE A 443 67.34 0.13 21.52
CA PHE A 443 66.48 -1.02 21.28
C PHE A 443 65.08 -0.80 21.86
N GLN A 444 64.96 -0.37 23.13
CA GLN A 444 63.68 -0.15 23.81
C GLN A 444 62.91 1.08 23.31
N PHE A 445 63.58 2.18 22.94
CA PHE A 445 62.90 3.41 22.50
C PHE A 445 62.57 3.46 21.01
N SER A 446 63.00 2.48 20.22
CA SER A 446 62.63 2.42 18.81
C SER A 446 61.12 2.24 18.62
N LYS A 447 60.57 2.90 17.59
CA LYS A 447 59.17 2.77 17.16
C LYS A 447 58.93 1.59 16.21
N VAL A 448 59.98 0.87 15.84
CA VAL A 448 59.89 -0.37 15.07
C VAL A 448 59.91 -1.54 16.05
N ALA A 449 59.01 -2.50 15.89
CA ALA A 449 59.06 -3.72 16.70
C ALA A 449 60.29 -4.53 16.31
N MET A 450 61.14 -4.83 17.29
CA MET A 450 62.34 -5.63 17.14
C MET A 450 62.42 -6.74 18.19
N ALA A 451 62.85 -7.93 17.77
CA ALA A 451 63.27 -9.02 18.62
C ALA A 451 64.62 -9.57 18.13
N VAL A 452 65.51 -9.86 19.07
CA VAL A 452 66.77 -10.55 18.82
C VAL A 452 66.59 -11.99 19.24
N TYR A 453 66.96 -12.91 18.37
CA TYR A 453 67.00 -14.35 18.58
C TYR A 453 68.45 -14.82 18.58
N ASN A 454 68.75 -15.90 19.28
CA ASN A 454 70.06 -16.54 19.25
C ASN A 454 70.28 -17.34 17.95
N GLN A 455 71.51 -17.82 17.74
CA GLN A 455 71.88 -18.69 16.62
C GLN A 455 71.03 -19.97 16.45
N ASN A 456 70.34 -20.41 17.51
CA ASN A 456 69.46 -21.59 17.49
C ASN A 456 67.98 -21.21 17.28
N GLY A 457 67.70 -19.94 17.00
CA GLY A 457 66.37 -19.41 16.72
C GLY A 457 65.51 -19.14 17.95
N TRP A 458 66.06 -19.12 19.17
CA TRP A 458 65.29 -18.80 20.39
C TRP A 458 65.42 -17.32 20.76
N ILE A 459 64.32 -16.68 21.14
CA ILE A 459 64.29 -15.25 21.44
C ILE A 459 65.15 -14.91 22.67
N GLU A 460 66.05 -13.94 22.53
CA GLU A 460 66.89 -13.42 23.62
C GLU A 460 66.32 -12.13 24.20
N ASN A 461 65.88 -11.20 23.35
CA ASN A 461 65.36 -9.91 23.81
C ASN A 461 64.36 -9.33 22.80
N SER A 462 63.41 -8.52 23.27
CA SER A 462 62.49 -7.79 22.41
C SER A 462 62.17 -6.41 23.00
N ASN A 463 61.96 -5.43 22.12
CA ASN A 463 61.61 -4.09 22.56
C ASN A 463 60.11 -3.96 22.88
N GLU A 464 59.72 -2.85 23.51
CA GLU A 464 58.33 -2.60 23.88
C GLU A 464 57.38 -2.64 22.67
N GLU A 465 57.81 -2.16 21.50
CA GLU A 465 56.95 -2.20 20.31
C GLU A 465 56.73 -3.64 19.81
N MET A 466 57.75 -4.51 19.84
CA MET A 466 57.57 -5.93 19.50
C MET A 466 56.65 -6.65 20.46
N LYS A 467 56.76 -6.38 21.77
CA LYS A 467 55.82 -6.94 22.74
C LYS A 467 54.40 -6.43 22.52
N ARG A 468 54.24 -5.19 22.07
CA ARG A 468 52.93 -4.61 21.76
C ARG A 468 52.26 -5.30 20.57
N ILE A 469 52.98 -5.49 19.46
CA ILE A 469 52.48 -6.23 18.30
C ILE A 469 52.14 -7.67 18.68
N CYS A 470 53.01 -8.35 19.43
CA CYS A 470 52.78 -9.72 19.85
C CYS A 470 51.62 -9.85 20.86
N LYS A 471 51.37 -8.85 21.71
CA LYS A 471 50.24 -8.87 22.65
C LYS A 471 48.86 -8.64 22.00
N ALA A 472 48.80 -8.20 20.74
CA ALA A 472 47.54 -8.17 19.99
C ALA A 472 47.08 -9.58 19.57
N ASP A 473 47.97 -10.59 19.62
CA ASP A 473 47.69 -12.00 19.33
C ASP A 473 48.42 -12.91 20.34
N ALA A 474 47.71 -13.33 21.40
CA ALA A 474 48.28 -14.10 22.50
C ALA A 474 48.77 -15.51 22.09
N LYS A 475 48.32 -16.01 20.93
CA LYS A 475 48.79 -17.26 20.35
C LYS A 475 50.20 -17.09 19.75
N ASN A 476 50.41 -16.01 19.01
CA ASN A 476 51.71 -15.67 18.41
C ASN A 476 52.76 -15.21 19.44
N ALA A 477 52.38 -14.51 20.51
CA ALA A 477 53.29 -14.23 21.63
C ALA A 477 53.81 -15.49 22.33
N ARG A 478 52.96 -16.53 22.44
CA ARG A 478 53.37 -17.84 22.96
C ARG A 478 54.24 -18.60 21.95
N LEU A 479 53.97 -18.49 20.65
CA LEU A 479 54.79 -19.08 19.60
C LEU A 479 56.21 -18.49 19.61
N LEU A 480 56.34 -17.16 19.65
CA LEU A 480 57.65 -16.48 19.65
C LEU A 480 58.52 -16.81 20.88
N GLN A 481 57.89 -17.18 22.00
CA GLN A 481 58.58 -17.58 23.24
C GLN A 481 58.79 -19.10 23.39
N LYS A 482 57.98 -19.94 22.73
CA LYS A 482 58.00 -21.40 22.91
C LYS A 482 58.39 -22.19 21.67
N THR A 483 58.51 -21.53 20.53
CA THR A 483 58.87 -22.12 19.25
C THR A 483 60.13 -21.43 18.75
N SER A 484 61.09 -22.21 18.26
CA SER A 484 62.25 -21.64 17.58
C SER A 484 61.81 -20.90 16.33
N LEU A 485 62.48 -19.80 15.99
CA LEU A 485 62.26 -19.01 14.77
C LEU A 485 62.22 -19.89 13.51
N PHE A 486 62.99 -20.98 13.50
CA PHE A 486 63.06 -21.94 12.39
C PHE A 486 61.86 -22.91 12.35
N ASP A 487 61.25 -23.20 13.50
CA ASP A 487 60.11 -24.11 13.64
C ASP A 487 58.76 -23.38 13.62
N MET A 488 58.77 -22.05 13.51
CA MET A 488 57.54 -21.29 13.39
C MET A 488 56.89 -21.62 12.04
N PRO A 489 55.60 -22.02 12.02
CA PRO A 489 54.94 -22.43 10.78
C PRO A 489 54.99 -21.38 9.67
N MET A 490 55.04 -20.10 10.02
CA MET A 490 55.15 -19.00 9.06
C MET A 490 56.53 -18.86 8.41
N PHE A 491 57.58 -19.46 9.00
CA PHE A 491 58.96 -19.43 8.50
C PHE A 491 59.51 -20.82 8.14
N ALA A 492 58.76 -21.89 8.38
CA ALA A 492 59.21 -23.28 8.25
C ALA A 492 59.79 -23.63 6.86
N ASP A 493 59.27 -23.02 5.79
CA ASP A 493 59.75 -23.22 4.42
C ASP A 493 60.76 -22.15 3.95
N ALA A 494 60.99 -21.10 4.73
CA ALA A 494 61.79 -19.94 4.34
C ALA A 494 63.28 -20.09 4.69
N PHE A 495 63.60 -20.89 5.72
CA PHE A 495 64.98 -21.16 6.12
C PHE A 495 65.50 -22.42 5.44
N ASN A 496 66.28 -22.26 4.36
CA ASN A 496 66.96 -23.38 3.70
C ASN A 496 68.41 -23.46 4.21
N GLU A 497 68.89 -24.65 4.61
CA GLU A 497 70.16 -24.88 5.35
C GLU A 497 71.44 -24.33 4.69
N SER A 498 71.37 -23.80 3.46
CA SER A 498 72.53 -23.35 2.68
C SER A 498 72.52 -21.87 2.27
N ARG A 499 71.55 -21.05 2.70
CA ARG A 499 71.55 -19.59 2.46
C ARG A 499 71.04 -18.79 3.66
N HIS A 500 71.89 -17.91 4.19
CA HIS A 500 71.56 -16.93 5.23
C HIS A 500 71.16 -15.57 4.62
N ASP A 501 70.26 -15.57 3.63
CA ASP A 501 69.74 -14.34 3.04
C ASP A 501 68.67 -13.71 3.97
N PRO A 502 68.50 -12.38 3.96
CA PRO A 502 67.40 -11.73 4.69
C PRO A 502 66.04 -12.24 4.21
N ILE A 503 65.16 -12.58 5.15
CA ILE A 503 63.82 -13.11 4.87
C ILE A 503 62.78 -12.01 5.08
N PHE A 504 61.94 -11.79 4.08
CA PHE A 504 60.82 -10.84 4.11
C PHE A 504 59.51 -11.61 3.95
N LEU A 505 58.61 -11.53 4.92
CA LEU A 505 57.38 -12.30 4.92
C LEU A 505 56.23 -11.51 5.54
N CYS A 506 55.10 -11.45 4.85
CA CYS A 506 53.87 -10.84 5.38
C CYS A 506 52.91 -11.94 5.83
N HIS A 507 52.45 -11.86 7.08
CA HIS A 507 51.59 -12.88 7.68
C HIS A 507 50.32 -12.24 8.27
N LEU A 508 49.16 -12.81 7.93
CA LEU A 508 47.89 -12.46 8.54
C LEU A 508 47.73 -13.30 9.82
N ALA A 509 47.86 -12.65 10.98
CA ALA A 509 47.71 -13.30 12.27
C ALA A 509 46.22 -13.46 12.62
N PRO A 510 45.72 -14.67 12.92
CA PRO A 510 44.31 -14.87 13.26
C PRO A 510 43.95 -14.12 14.54
N ALA A 511 42.82 -13.39 14.54
CA ALA A 511 42.36 -12.60 15.69
C ALA A 511 42.23 -13.45 16.95
N ASP A 512 42.89 -13.08 18.05
CA ASP A 512 42.66 -13.69 19.36
C ASP A 512 41.55 -12.96 20.15
N SER A 513 40.87 -13.75 20.96
CA SER A 513 39.46 -13.70 21.32
C SER A 513 38.98 -12.62 22.31
N ASP A 514 39.81 -11.65 22.70
CA ASP A 514 39.41 -10.61 23.68
C ASP A 514 39.34 -9.17 23.13
N GLN A 515 39.78 -8.90 21.89
CA GLN A 515 39.54 -7.60 21.23
C GLN A 515 39.15 -7.68 19.74
N GLY A 516 39.06 -8.88 19.16
CA GLY A 516 38.50 -9.10 17.81
C GLY A 516 39.25 -8.39 16.67
N ARG A 517 40.53 -8.06 16.85
CA ARG A 517 41.33 -7.40 15.81
C ARG A 517 42.26 -8.42 15.16
N GLU A 518 42.04 -8.70 13.88
CA GLU A 518 43.05 -9.34 13.02
C GLU A 518 44.23 -8.38 12.85
N ALA A 519 45.46 -8.85 13.03
CA ALA A 519 46.67 -8.06 12.84
C ALA A 519 47.41 -8.56 11.59
N CYS A 520 47.61 -7.68 10.61
CA CYS A 520 48.49 -7.97 9.47
C CYS A 520 49.90 -7.50 9.85
N VAL A 521 50.84 -8.43 9.97
CA VAL A 521 52.20 -8.14 10.43
C VAL A 521 53.20 -8.53 9.35
N GLU A 522 54.01 -7.57 8.92
CA GLU A 522 55.16 -7.82 8.04
C GLU A 522 56.39 -8.10 8.90
N TYR A 523 57.05 -9.24 8.66
CA TYR A 523 58.21 -9.73 9.38
C TYR A 523 59.45 -9.71 8.49
N ASN A 524 60.52 -9.08 8.97
CA ASN A 524 61.82 -9.03 8.32
C ASN A 524 62.86 -9.65 9.24
N VAL A 525 63.40 -10.82 8.87
CA VAL A 525 64.45 -11.51 9.62
C VAL A 525 65.80 -11.27 8.95
N VAL A 526 66.76 -10.74 9.72
CA VAL A 526 68.12 -10.48 9.26
C VAL A 526 69.11 -11.22 10.16
N PRO A 527 70.02 -12.06 9.62
CA PRO A 527 71.08 -12.67 10.40
C PRO A 527 72.15 -11.63 10.81
N LEU A 528 72.57 -11.70 12.07
CA LEU A 528 73.67 -10.92 12.63
C LEU A 528 74.88 -11.83 12.76
N PHE A 529 76.02 -11.42 12.20
CA PHE A 529 77.24 -12.22 12.18
C PHE A 529 78.21 -11.77 13.28
N ASP A 530 78.90 -12.72 13.91
CA ASP A 530 80.02 -12.47 14.79
C ASP A 530 81.27 -12.00 14.01
N TYR A 531 82.34 -11.68 14.74
CA TYR A 531 83.61 -11.23 14.13
C TYR A 531 84.23 -12.27 13.18
N PHE A 532 83.85 -13.55 13.31
CA PHE A 532 84.35 -14.64 12.48
C PHE A 532 83.46 -14.95 11.27
N GLY A 533 82.43 -14.14 11.02
CA GLY A 533 81.50 -14.31 9.90
C GLY A 533 80.49 -15.45 10.09
N ARG A 534 80.34 -15.97 11.32
CA ARG A 534 79.32 -16.96 11.67
C ARG A 534 78.10 -16.23 12.20
N VAL A 535 76.90 -16.76 11.95
CA VAL A 535 75.69 -16.15 12.52
C VAL A 535 75.73 -16.26 14.05
N SER A 536 75.73 -15.11 14.72
CA SER A 536 75.65 -14.99 16.18
C SER A 536 74.20 -15.00 16.65
N ASN A 537 73.36 -14.22 15.97
CA ASN A 537 71.98 -13.92 16.36
C ASN A 537 71.14 -13.63 15.12
N TYR A 538 69.82 -13.61 15.25
CA TYR A 538 68.91 -13.10 14.23
C TYR A 538 68.15 -11.90 14.77
N LEU A 539 68.09 -10.82 14.00
CA LEU A 539 67.23 -9.68 14.30
C LEU A 539 65.95 -9.81 13.48
N LEU A 540 64.84 -10.01 14.18
CA LEU A 540 63.50 -9.93 13.62
C LEU A 540 62.97 -8.51 13.83
N MET A 541 62.58 -7.87 12.74
CA MET A 541 61.76 -6.67 12.75
C MET A 541 60.34 -7.03 12.37
N ALA A 542 59.36 -6.41 13.03
CA ALA A 542 57.95 -6.56 12.70
C ALA A 542 57.31 -5.17 12.47
N TYR A 543 56.37 -5.10 11.54
CA TYR A 543 55.59 -3.89 11.26
C TYR A 543 54.11 -4.23 11.37
N ASP A 544 53.40 -3.54 12.25
CA ASP A 544 51.94 -3.60 12.31
C ASP A 544 51.39 -2.81 11.12
N MET A 545 51.03 -3.53 10.07
CA MET A 545 50.45 -2.97 8.86
C MET A 545 48.95 -2.72 9.01
N LYS A 546 48.32 -2.99 10.17
CA LYS A 546 46.87 -2.91 10.33
C LYS A 546 46.30 -1.54 10.02
N ALA A 547 46.93 -0.43 10.43
CA ALA A 547 46.41 0.89 10.08
C ALA A 547 46.36 1.11 8.56
N GLN A 548 47.35 0.57 7.83
CA GLN A 548 47.43 0.65 6.38
C GLN A 548 46.48 -0.35 5.70
N SER A 549 46.36 -1.56 6.25
CA SER A 549 45.47 -2.62 5.80
C SER A 549 44.00 -2.27 6.07
N ASP A 550 43.63 -1.78 7.25
CA ASP A 550 42.31 -1.24 7.58
C ASP A 550 41.98 -0.06 6.66
N THR A 551 42.93 0.84 6.39
CA THR A 551 42.72 1.96 5.44
C THR A 551 42.49 1.44 4.03
N TYR A 552 43.26 0.44 3.60
CA TYR A 552 43.13 -0.18 2.28
C TYR A 552 41.83 -0.99 2.14
N HIS A 553 41.46 -1.75 3.17
CA HIS A 553 40.17 -2.42 3.27
C HIS A 553 39.04 -1.41 3.30
N HIS A 554 39.15 -0.32 4.04
CA HIS A 554 38.15 0.75 4.04
C HIS A 554 38.06 1.42 2.67
N LEU A 555 39.18 1.59 1.95
CA LEU A 555 39.18 2.11 0.59
C LEU A 555 38.50 1.14 -0.39
N ILE A 556 38.80 -0.16 -0.31
CA ILE A 556 38.13 -1.20 -1.09
C ILE A 556 36.64 -1.26 -0.76
N MET A 557 36.27 -1.19 0.52
CA MET A 557 34.88 -1.20 0.95
C MET A 557 34.15 0.06 0.47
N CYS A 558 34.75 1.25 0.61
CA CYS A 558 34.21 2.49 0.05
C CYS A 558 34.10 2.42 -1.48
N GLN A 559 35.07 1.81 -2.17
CA GLN A 559 35.02 1.64 -3.60
C GLN A 559 33.93 0.63 -4.01
N HIS A 560 33.77 -0.44 -3.25
CA HIS A 560 32.70 -1.41 -3.46
C HIS A 560 31.32 -0.80 -3.14
N GLU A 561 31.21 0.05 -2.13
CA GLU A 561 30.01 0.84 -1.81
C GLU A 561 29.72 1.83 -2.94
N CYS A 562 30.70 2.59 -3.41
CA CYS A 562 30.58 3.47 -4.57
C CYS A 562 30.12 2.71 -5.82
N ASP A 563 30.72 1.56 -6.12
CA ASP A 563 30.32 0.70 -7.25
C ASP A 563 28.89 0.17 -7.07
N THR A 564 28.50 -0.18 -5.85
CA THR A 564 27.14 -0.65 -5.53
C THR A 564 26.14 0.48 -5.69
N LEU A 565 26.45 1.68 -5.19
CA LEU A 565 25.63 2.89 -5.35
C LEU A 565 25.54 3.28 -6.83
N GLN A 566 26.62 3.18 -7.59
CA GLN A 566 26.62 3.46 -9.02
C GLN A 566 25.72 2.48 -9.77
N ARG A 567 25.83 1.17 -9.50
CA ARG A 567 24.93 0.16 -10.06
C ARG A 567 23.48 0.40 -9.65
N TYR A 568 23.23 0.84 -8.41
CA TYR A 568 21.90 1.19 -7.94
C TYR A 568 21.34 2.43 -8.64
N ILE A 569 22.13 3.47 -8.84
CA ILE A 569 21.76 4.67 -9.62
C ILE A 569 21.44 4.26 -11.06
N ASP A 570 22.31 3.48 -11.71
CA ASP A 570 22.09 3.03 -13.09
C ASP A 570 20.85 2.12 -13.20
N TYR A 571 20.59 1.26 -12.20
CA TYR A 571 19.38 0.47 -12.13
C TYR A 571 18.13 1.35 -12.00
N ASN A 572 18.14 2.33 -11.09
CA ASN A 572 17.02 3.26 -10.92
C ASN A 572 16.82 4.16 -12.15
N GLU A 573 17.89 4.58 -12.83
CA GLU A 573 17.82 5.34 -14.07
C GLU A 573 17.16 4.52 -15.19
N LYS A 574 17.57 3.26 -15.37
CA LYS A 574 16.93 2.34 -16.32
C LYS A 574 15.46 2.10 -15.97
N ARG A 575 15.15 1.93 -14.69
CA ARG A 575 13.78 1.74 -14.20
C ARG A 575 12.93 2.98 -14.44
N LEU A 576 13.44 4.18 -14.16
CA LEU A 576 12.76 5.43 -14.41
C LEU A 576 12.51 5.63 -15.91
N LYS A 577 13.52 5.36 -16.75
CA LYS A 577 13.37 5.40 -18.21
C LYS A 577 12.29 4.45 -18.69
N PHE A 578 12.27 3.23 -18.18
CA PHE A 578 11.24 2.25 -18.51
C PHE A 578 9.84 2.75 -18.11
N MET A 579 9.69 3.30 -16.90
CA MET A 579 8.41 3.84 -16.43
C MET A 579 7.93 5.02 -17.28
N LEU A 580 8.80 5.99 -17.57
CA LEU A 580 8.45 7.17 -18.36
C LEU A 580 8.06 6.77 -19.80
N ASN A 581 8.84 5.89 -20.44
CA ASN A 581 8.56 5.41 -21.80
C ASN A 581 7.21 4.68 -21.96
N HIS A 582 6.66 4.13 -20.87
CA HIS A 582 5.39 3.37 -20.91
C HIS A 582 4.22 4.09 -20.22
N SER A 583 4.41 5.32 -19.74
CA SER A 583 3.37 6.06 -19.00
C SER A 583 2.89 7.34 -19.71
N ASP A 584 3.32 7.57 -20.94
CA ASP A 584 3.06 8.81 -21.70
C ASP A 584 3.50 10.08 -20.93
N TRP A 585 4.46 9.94 -20.02
CA TRP A 585 5.05 11.01 -19.22
C TRP A 585 6.49 11.26 -19.65
N THR A 586 6.82 12.54 -19.82
CA THR A 586 8.16 12.99 -20.20
C THR A 586 8.63 14.09 -19.26
N MET A 587 9.89 14.03 -18.81
CA MET A 587 10.48 15.14 -18.06
C MET A 587 10.89 16.24 -19.01
N TRP A 588 10.80 17.49 -18.57
CA TRP A 588 11.28 18.63 -19.34
C TRP A 588 12.01 19.65 -18.47
N ASP A 589 13.02 20.29 -19.04
CA ASP A 589 13.83 21.34 -18.44
C ASP A 589 13.93 22.51 -19.42
N LEU A 590 13.54 23.70 -19.00
CA LEU A 590 13.78 24.95 -19.70
C LEU A 590 14.98 25.65 -19.08
N ASP A 591 16.06 25.79 -19.85
CA ASP A 591 17.20 26.63 -19.51
C ASP A 591 16.93 28.06 -20.00
N LEU A 592 16.81 29.00 -19.05
CA LEU A 592 16.51 30.40 -19.38
C LEU A 592 17.71 31.16 -19.94
N ARG A 593 18.94 30.74 -19.63
CA ARG A 593 20.15 31.39 -20.17
C ARG A 593 20.32 31.06 -21.65
N ASN A 594 20.10 29.79 -21.99
CA ASN A 594 20.25 29.30 -23.37
C ASN A 594 18.95 29.35 -24.19
N LYS A 595 17.80 29.61 -23.54
CA LYS A 595 16.44 29.58 -24.15
C LYS A 595 16.12 28.25 -24.85
N MET A 596 16.58 27.14 -24.26
CA MET A 596 16.37 25.79 -24.77
C MET A 596 15.50 24.97 -23.83
N ILE A 597 14.56 24.21 -24.40
CA ILE A 597 13.78 23.19 -23.71
C ILE A 597 14.40 21.83 -24.03
N TYR A 598 14.73 21.08 -22.99
CA TYR A 598 15.23 19.72 -23.03
C TYR A 598 14.11 18.79 -22.59
N TYR A 599 13.81 17.77 -23.37
CA TYR A 599 12.90 16.70 -22.99
C TYR A 599 13.69 15.42 -22.77
N SER A 600 13.41 14.73 -21.67
CA SER A 600 14.23 13.62 -21.20
C SER A 600 13.38 12.52 -20.56
N HIS A 601 13.72 11.27 -20.84
CA HIS A 601 13.29 10.07 -20.13
C HIS A 601 14.44 9.50 -19.28
N THR A 602 15.59 10.18 -19.26
CA THR A 602 16.77 9.84 -18.44
C THR A 602 17.29 11.06 -17.70
N LEU A 603 18.09 10.82 -16.66
CA LEU A 603 18.69 11.91 -15.88
C LEU A 603 19.98 12.45 -16.51
N LYS A 604 20.60 11.70 -17.43
CA LYS A 604 21.91 12.04 -18.02
C LYS A 604 21.83 12.73 -19.38
N HIS A 605 20.84 12.41 -20.20
CA HIS A 605 20.74 12.92 -21.58
C HIS A 605 19.30 13.31 -21.93
N ALA A 606 19.18 14.40 -22.69
CA ALA A 606 17.92 14.80 -23.31
C ALA A 606 17.67 13.97 -24.58
N ASP A 607 16.46 13.44 -24.71
CA ASP A 607 16.01 12.72 -25.90
C ASP A 607 15.68 13.68 -27.05
N TYR A 608 15.19 14.87 -26.71
CA TYR A 608 14.87 15.91 -27.68
C TYR A 608 15.14 17.29 -27.11
N VAL A 609 15.66 18.18 -27.95
CA VAL A 609 15.99 19.56 -27.57
C VAL A 609 15.36 20.50 -28.59
N ILE A 610 14.64 21.51 -28.10
CA ILE A 610 13.98 22.52 -28.92
C ILE A 610 14.22 23.92 -28.37
N GLU A 611 14.39 24.88 -29.25
CA GLU A 611 14.44 26.28 -28.88
C GLU A 611 13.06 26.75 -28.39
N PHE A 612 13.03 27.55 -27.33
CA PHE A 612 11.79 28.02 -26.72
C PHE A 612 10.88 28.74 -27.72
N GLU A 613 11.44 29.60 -28.58
CA GLU A 613 10.73 30.28 -29.67
C GLU A 613 10.06 29.32 -30.65
N LYS A 614 10.72 28.19 -30.96
CA LYS A 614 10.18 27.18 -31.87
C LYS A 614 9.03 26.41 -31.23
N TYR A 615 9.07 26.20 -29.91
CA TYR A 615 7.95 25.64 -29.16
C TYR A 615 6.73 26.58 -29.18
N LEU A 616 6.92 27.89 -29.02
CA LEU A 616 5.81 28.85 -29.08
C LEU A 616 5.06 28.81 -30.42
N ARG A 617 5.77 28.57 -31.53
CA ARG A 617 5.15 28.41 -32.87
C ARG A 617 4.29 27.15 -33.02
N GLN A 618 4.36 26.20 -32.09
CA GLN A 618 3.53 24.99 -32.09
C GLN A 618 2.17 25.22 -31.43
N LEU A 619 2.01 26.33 -30.70
CA LEU A 619 0.75 26.73 -30.09
C LEU A 619 -0.23 27.31 -31.14
N PRO A 620 -1.55 27.27 -30.88
CA PRO A 620 -2.54 27.97 -31.68
C PRO A 620 -2.22 29.47 -31.80
N PRO A 621 -2.48 30.11 -32.96
CA PRO A 621 -2.12 31.51 -33.22
C PRO A 621 -2.64 32.51 -32.17
N GLU A 622 -3.80 32.21 -31.59
CA GLU A 622 -4.47 33.02 -30.55
C GLU A 622 -3.61 33.18 -29.28
N LEU A 623 -2.75 32.20 -28.98
CA LEU A 623 -1.87 32.19 -27.80
C LEU A 623 -0.46 32.70 -28.13
N TYR A 624 -0.14 32.91 -29.41
CA TYR A 624 1.20 33.32 -29.84
C TYR A 624 1.50 34.79 -29.46
N ASP A 625 0.49 35.67 -29.56
CA ASP A 625 0.64 37.10 -29.28
C ASP A 625 0.63 37.43 -27.77
N GLU A 626 0.11 36.54 -26.92
CA GLU A 626 0.10 36.69 -25.45
C GLU A 626 1.52 36.58 -24.84
N TYR A 627 2.45 35.94 -25.55
CA TYR A 627 3.81 35.64 -25.09
C TYR A 627 4.92 36.21 -25.98
N LYS A 628 4.68 37.30 -26.74
CA LYS A 628 5.77 38.10 -27.31
C LYS A 628 6.65 38.61 -26.16
N ILE A 629 7.75 37.91 -25.93
CA ILE A 629 8.59 37.96 -24.74
C ILE A 629 9.18 39.38 -24.57
N SER A 630 8.70 40.14 -23.58
CA SER A 630 9.57 41.04 -22.83
C SER A 630 10.29 40.19 -21.77
N ASP A 631 11.56 40.48 -21.49
CA ASP A 631 12.36 39.73 -20.49
C ASP A 631 11.72 39.72 -19.08
N GLU A 632 10.73 40.59 -18.81
CA GLU A 632 9.96 40.64 -17.56
C GLU A 632 8.91 39.51 -17.43
N SER A 633 8.41 38.95 -18.52
CA SER A 633 7.37 37.90 -18.52
C SER A 633 7.89 36.51 -18.10
N ILE A 634 9.21 36.32 -18.08
CA ILE A 634 9.88 35.06 -17.70
C ILE A 634 9.84 34.83 -16.17
N GLY A 635 9.49 35.84 -15.37
CA GLY A 635 9.40 35.79 -13.91
C GLY A 635 8.04 35.39 -13.31
N LEU A 636 7.05 35.02 -14.12
CA LEU A 636 5.65 34.91 -13.69
C LEU A 636 5.32 33.72 -12.76
N PHE A 637 6.09 32.62 -12.78
CA PHE A 637 5.79 31.44 -11.95
C PHE A 637 6.79 31.27 -10.81
N GLN A 638 6.57 31.99 -9.72
CA GLN A 638 7.38 31.84 -8.49
C GLN A 638 7.12 30.52 -7.74
N GLY A 639 6.10 29.75 -8.15
CA GLY A 639 5.69 28.47 -7.54
C GLY A 639 5.47 27.35 -8.57
N PRO A 640 5.03 26.16 -8.13
CA PRO A 640 4.62 25.10 -9.05
C PRO A 640 3.41 25.57 -9.87
N PHE A 641 3.44 25.31 -11.17
CA PHE A 641 2.35 25.61 -12.09
C PHE A 641 1.91 24.34 -12.81
N HIS A 642 0.65 24.37 -13.25
CA HIS A 642 0.01 23.27 -13.97
C HIS A 642 -0.86 23.85 -15.07
N VAL A 643 -0.63 23.40 -16.30
CA VAL A 643 -1.19 24.01 -17.49
C VAL A 643 -1.48 22.94 -18.54
N LYS A 644 -2.72 22.91 -19.04
CA LYS A 644 -3.10 22.13 -20.22
C LYS A 644 -2.95 22.96 -21.49
N ARG A 645 -2.35 22.37 -22.53
CA ARG A 645 -2.15 23.01 -23.83
C ARG A 645 -2.49 22.08 -24.96
N GLN A 646 -3.14 22.65 -25.97
CA GLN A 646 -3.32 22.01 -27.25
C GLN A 646 -2.25 22.52 -28.21
N LEU A 647 -1.59 21.63 -28.92
CA LEU A 647 -0.53 21.95 -29.86
C LEU A 647 -0.88 21.40 -31.24
N ASN A 648 -0.45 22.09 -32.29
CA ASN A 648 -0.61 21.63 -33.67
C ASN A 648 0.30 20.43 -33.97
N SER A 649 1.45 20.38 -33.30
CA SER A 649 2.43 19.28 -33.34
C SER A 649 3.31 19.39 -32.10
N SER A 650 4.02 18.33 -31.76
CA SER A 650 4.97 18.33 -30.65
C SER A 650 6.25 17.57 -31.01
N ALA A 651 7.20 17.54 -30.07
CA ALA A 651 8.40 16.71 -30.16
C ALA A 651 8.09 15.21 -30.37
N PHE A 652 6.92 14.76 -29.91
CA PHE A 652 6.54 13.34 -29.87
C PHE A 652 5.44 12.99 -30.87
N SER A 653 4.74 13.98 -31.44
CA SER A 653 3.65 13.78 -32.40
C SER A 653 3.67 14.80 -33.53
N LYS A 654 3.49 14.32 -34.77
CA LYS A 654 3.40 15.17 -35.97
C LYS A 654 2.03 15.81 -36.18
N GLY A 655 1.00 15.37 -35.43
CA GLY A 655 -0.37 15.88 -35.54
C GLY A 655 -0.84 16.64 -34.30
N PRO A 656 -2.08 17.15 -34.31
CA PRO A 656 -2.65 17.85 -33.17
C PRO A 656 -2.63 16.98 -31.93
N CYS A 657 -2.08 17.51 -30.84
CA CYS A 657 -1.93 16.81 -29.57
C CYS A 657 -2.31 17.71 -28.40
N ALA A 658 -2.63 17.10 -27.28
CA ALA A 658 -2.94 17.79 -26.04
C ALA A 658 -1.95 17.34 -24.98
N HIS A 659 -1.25 18.30 -24.36
CA HIS A 659 -0.28 18.06 -23.33
C HIS A 659 -0.74 18.66 -22.00
N ASP A 660 -0.50 17.92 -20.92
CA ASP A 660 -0.68 18.36 -19.55
C ASP A 660 0.69 18.64 -18.92
N ILE A 661 0.99 19.90 -18.65
CA ILE A 661 2.33 20.37 -18.33
C ILE A 661 2.37 20.83 -16.88
N TYR A 662 3.25 20.21 -16.10
CA TYR A 662 3.57 20.55 -14.73
C TYR A 662 4.98 21.12 -14.71
N GLY A 663 5.18 22.24 -14.03
CA GLY A 663 6.50 22.87 -13.96
C GLY A 663 6.72 23.63 -12.66
N ARG A 664 7.99 23.84 -12.32
CA ARG A 664 8.39 24.68 -11.20
C ARG A 664 9.71 25.37 -11.50
N LEU A 665 9.90 26.54 -10.91
CA LEU A 665 11.17 27.26 -10.93
C LEU A 665 12.32 26.44 -10.33
N ARG A 666 13.42 26.34 -11.08
CA ARG A 666 14.69 25.74 -10.66
C ARG A 666 15.69 26.84 -10.32
N LYS A 667 16.21 26.80 -9.08
CA LYS A 667 17.25 27.71 -8.58
C LYS A 667 18.59 27.00 -8.45
N GLY A 668 19.68 27.72 -8.63
CA GLY A 668 21.03 27.25 -8.34
C GLY A 668 21.35 27.35 -6.85
N ASP A 669 22.47 26.77 -6.43
CA ASP A 669 22.94 26.79 -5.04
C ASP A 669 23.24 28.21 -4.52
N ASP A 670 23.50 29.15 -5.43
CA ASP A 670 23.69 30.58 -5.18
C ASP A 670 22.37 31.37 -5.09
N GLY A 671 21.23 30.69 -5.24
CA GLY A 671 19.90 31.30 -5.27
C GLY A 671 19.52 31.93 -6.61
N SER A 672 20.39 31.88 -7.62
CA SER A 672 20.10 32.40 -8.97
C SER A 672 19.05 31.53 -9.67
N THR A 673 18.18 32.17 -10.45
CA THR A 673 17.19 31.44 -11.25
C THR A 673 17.89 30.78 -12.44
N LEU A 674 17.89 29.45 -12.50
CA LEU A 674 18.48 28.68 -13.60
C LEU A 674 17.45 28.40 -14.71
N GLY A 675 16.18 28.19 -14.33
CA GLY A 675 15.12 27.97 -15.30
C GLY A 675 13.89 27.31 -14.72
N TYR A 676 13.19 26.49 -15.52
CA TYR A 676 12.00 25.75 -15.09
C TYR A 676 12.19 24.25 -15.37
N SER A 677 11.68 23.40 -14.49
CA SER A 677 11.76 21.94 -14.65
C SER A 677 10.42 21.32 -14.30
N GLY A 678 10.10 20.20 -14.94
CA GLY A 678 8.75 19.69 -14.85
C GLY A 678 8.51 18.34 -15.51
N MET A 679 7.23 17.95 -15.52
CA MET A 679 6.71 16.75 -16.14
C MET A 679 5.65 17.15 -17.16
N LEU A 680 5.59 16.44 -18.27
CA LEU A 680 4.65 16.62 -19.35
C LEU A 680 3.95 15.29 -19.60
N HIS A 681 2.63 15.29 -19.67
CA HIS A 681 1.83 14.11 -19.99
C HIS A 681 1.09 14.31 -21.31
N ASP A 682 1.22 13.36 -22.25
CA ASP A 682 0.39 13.37 -23.45
C ASP A 682 -1.03 12.87 -23.11
N ILE A 683 -2.00 13.79 -23.13
CA ILE A 683 -3.41 13.54 -22.80
C ILE A 683 -4.30 13.48 -24.04
N THR A 684 -3.73 13.39 -25.24
CA THR A 684 -4.48 13.41 -26.51
C THR A 684 -5.54 12.31 -26.54
N ARG A 685 -5.18 11.09 -26.14
CA ARG A 685 -6.10 9.95 -26.09
C ARG A 685 -7.22 10.18 -25.07
N LEU A 686 -6.89 10.71 -23.90
CA LEU A 686 -7.84 10.96 -22.82
C LEU A 686 -8.89 12.01 -23.23
N GLU A 687 -8.49 13.10 -23.88
CA GLU A 687 -9.40 14.14 -24.34
C GLU A 687 -10.34 13.62 -25.46
N ASN A 688 -9.85 12.76 -26.36
CA ASN A 688 -10.69 12.14 -27.40
C ASN A 688 -11.75 11.21 -26.81
N ILE A 689 -11.37 10.34 -25.87
CA ILE A 689 -12.32 9.44 -25.19
C ILE A 689 -13.36 10.25 -24.41
N LYS A 690 -12.95 11.32 -23.73
CA LYS A 690 -13.86 12.19 -22.99
C LYS A 690 -14.93 12.82 -23.89
N LYS A 691 -14.57 13.26 -25.10
CA LYS A 691 -15.52 13.79 -26.09
C LYS A 691 -16.52 12.73 -26.54
N GLU A 692 -16.04 11.53 -26.85
CA GLU A 692 -16.88 10.41 -27.29
C GLU A 692 -17.91 10.01 -26.20
N VAL A 693 -17.48 9.94 -24.94
CA VAL A 693 -18.37 9.64 -23.81
C VAL A 693 -19.46 10.69 -23.64
N VAL A 694 -19.13 11.97 -23.80
CA VAL A 694 -20.11 13.07 -23.72
C VAL A 694 -21.15 12.95 -24.84
N GLU A 695 -20.73 12.72 -26.08
CA GLU A 695 -21.64 12.55 -27.21
C GLU A 695 -22.61 11.35 -27.03
N ILE A 696 -22.11 10.22 -26.51
CA ILE A 696 -22.93 9.04 -26.24
C ILE A 696 -23.94 9.30 -25.11
N SER A 697 -23.49 9.99 -24.06
CA SER A 697 -24.35 10.38 -22.94
C SER A 697 -25.48 11.30 -23.37
N GLU A 698 -25.19 12.32 -24.19
CA GLU A 698 -26.20 13.24 -24.72
C GLU A 698 -27.24 12.52 -25.60
N LYS A 699 -26.81 11.61 -26.48
CA LYS A 699 -27.72 10.77 -27.28
C LYS A 699 -28.63 9.92 -26.41
N THR A 700 -28.09 9.32 -25.34
CA THR A 700 -28.84 8.47 -24.41
C THR A 700 -29.88 9.28 -23.63
N LYS A 701 -29.50 10.46 -23.15
CA LYS A 701 -30.39 11.36 -22.40
C LYS A 701 -31.55 11.86 -23.26
N ASN A 702 -31.28 12.25 -24.50
CA ASN A 702 -32.31 12.67 -25.45
C ASN A 702 -33.32 11.54 -25.74
N SER A 703 -32.83 10.30 -25.92
CA SER A 703 -33.70 9.13 -26.11
C SER A 703 -34.59 8.84 -24.89
N ALA A 704 -34.03 8.92 -23.68
CA ALA A 704 -34.78 8.72 -22.44
C ALA A 704 -35.87 9.79 -22.24
N GLN A 705 -35.55 11.05 -22.55
CA GLN A 705 -36.50 12.16 -22.45
C GLN A 705 -37.66 12.03 -23.44
N GLN A 706 -37.38 11.64 -24.69
CA GLN A 706 -38.42 11.37 -25.69
C GLN A 706 -39.37 10.23 -25.26
N LYS A 707 -38.84 9.16 -24.65
CA LYS A 707 -39.65 8.07 -24.08
C LYS A 707 -40.58 8.57 -22.97
N SER A 708 -40.08 9.40 -22.06
CA SER A 708 -40.87 9.92 -20.94
C SER A 708 -42.01 10.84 -21.41
N VAL A 709 -41.73 11.74 -22.35
CA VAL A 709 -42.74 12.66 -22.92
C VAL A 709 -43.83 11.88 -23.66
N PHE A 710 -43.46 10.84 -24.41
CA PHE A 710 -44.40 9.97 -25.09
C PHE A 710 -45.34 9.24 -24.13
N LEU A 711 -44.82 8.62 -23.07
CA LEU A 711 -45.65 7.90 -22.09
C LEU A 711 -46.68 8.82 -21.42
N ALA A 712 -46.28 10.06 -21.13
CA ALA A 712 -47.19 11.08 -20.60
C ALA A 712 -48.29 11.44 -21.61
N GLN A 713 -47.95 11.66 -22.88
CA GLN A 713 -48.91 11.96 -23.95
C GLN A 713 -49.87 10.79 -24.22
N MET A 714 -49.40 9.55 -24.23
CA MET A 714 -50.26 8.37 -24.41
C MET A 714 -51.26 8.21 -23.27
N THR A 715 -50.83 8.48 -22.04
CA THR A 715 -51.75 8.45 -20.88
C THR A 715 -52.90 9.44 -21.08
N HIS A 716 -52.63 10.62 -21.63
CA HIS A 716 -53.63 11.63 -21.92
C HIS A 716 -54.58 11.23 -23.08
N GLU A 717 -54.02 10.69 -24.17
CA GLU A 717 -54.78 10.24 -25.35
C GLU A 717 -55.62 8.97 -25.06
N LEU A 718 -55.23 8.14 -24.08
CA LEU A 718 -56.04 7.01 -23.61
C LEU A 718 -57.16 7.45 -22.65
N ARG A 719 -56.89 8.43 -21.78
CA ARG A 719 -57.85 8.92 -20.79
C ARG A 719 -59.07 9.58 -21.43
N THR A 720 -58.87 10.34 -22.50
CA THR A 720 -59.95 11.07 -23.20
C THR A 720 -61.06 10.15 -23.74
N PRO A 721 -60.77 9.11 -24.55
CA PRO A 721 -61.78 8.19 -25.02
C PRO A 721 -62.37 7.32 -23.91
N LEU A 722 -61.55 6.92 -22.92
CA LEU A 722 -62.04 6.16 -21.77
C LEU A 722 -63.09 6.95 -20.96
N ASN A 723 -62.81 8.21 -20.64
CA ASN A 723 -63.74 9.08 -19.92
C ASN A 723 -65.03 9.35 -20.71
N SER A 724 -64.93 9.44 -22.04
CA SER A 724 -66.11 9.56 -22.90
C SER A 724 -66.95 8.30 -22.87
N ILE A 725 -66.34 7.10 -22.95
CA ILE A 725 -67.04 5.82 -22.86
C ILE A 725 -67.77 5.72 -21.52
N VAL A 726 -67.08 6.01 -20.40
CA VAL A 726 -67.69 5.97 -19.05
C VAL A 726 -68.82 6.99 -18.95
N GLY A 727 -68.59 8.24 -19.33
CA GLY A 727 -69.59 9.31 -19.24
C GLY A 727 -70.85 9.04 -20.06
N PHE A 728 -70.70 8.64 -21.33
CA PHE A 728 -71.86 8.31 -22.17
C PHE A 728 -72.53 6.99 -21.74
N SER A 729 -71.79 6.05 -21.15
CA SER A 729 -72.38 4.85 -20.54
C SER A 729 -73.24 5.21 -19.32
N ASP A 730 -72.77 6.14 -18.50
CA ASP A 730 -73.55 6.68 -17.36
C ASP A 730 -74.73 7.54 -17.83
N MET A 731 -74.66 8.17 -19.00
CA MET A 731 -75.80 8.91 -19.56
C MET A 731 -76.88 8.01 -20.17
N LEU A 732 -76.59 6.75 -20.50
CA LEU A 732 -77.59 5.82 -21.06
C LEU A 732 -78.80 5.60 -20.14
N LYS A 733 -78.61 5.65 -18.81
CA LYS A 733 -79.71 5.56 -17.82
C LYS A 733 -80.62 6.78 -17.81
N TYR A 734 -80.16 7.92 -18.35
CA TYR A 734 -80.91 9.18 -18.41
C TYR A 734 -81.46 9.47 -19.81
N ALA A 735 -81.26 8.58 -20.79
CA ALA A 735 -81.76 8.76 -22.15
C ALA A 735 -83.28 8.55 -22.22
N GLU A 736 -84.03 9.62 -22.50
CA GLU A 736 -85.50 9.63 -22.53
C GLU A 736 -86.06 9.10 -23.86
N SER A 737 -85.28 9.19 -24.94
CA SER A 737 -85.69 8.73 -26.28
C SER A 737 -84.83 7.59 -26.84
N ALA A 738 -85.42 6.76 -27.71
CA ALA A 738 -84.68 5.73 -28.44
C ALA A 738 -83.57 6.33 -29.33
N GLY A 739 -83.80 7.52 -29.91
CA GLY A 739 -82.82 8.21 -30.75
C GLY A 739 -81.63 8.82 -29.98
N GLU A 740 -81.81 9.22 -28.72
CA GLU A 740 -80.68 9.61 -27.85
C GLU A 740 -79.87 8.39 -27.40
N ARG A 741 -80.55 7.30 -27.06
CA ARG A 741 -79.90 6.06 -26.65
C ARG A 741 -79.01 5.51 -27.77
N GLU A 742 -79.49 5.52 -29.01
CA GLU A 742 -78.70 5.10 -30.18
C GLU A 742 -77.50 6.04 -30.42
N ARG A 743 -77.67 7.36 -30.22
CA ARG A 743 -76.56 8.32 -30.29
C ARG A 743 -75.49 8.06 -29.23
N PHE A 744 -75.87 7.81 -27.98
CA PHE A 744 -74.92 7.47 -26.92
C PHE A 744 -74.20 6.15 -27.20
N ILE A 745 -74.92 5.11 -27.65
CA ILE A 745 -74.32 3.84 -28.07
C ILE A 745 -73.33 4.05 -29.23
N HIS A 746 -73.67 4.89 -30.20
CA HIS A 746 -72.78 5.22 -31.32
C HIS A 746 -71.49 5.92 -30.86
N ILE A 747 -71.59 6.88 -29.93
CA ILE A 747 -70.43 7.57 -29.35
C ILE A 747 -69.55 6.58 -28.58
N ILE A 748 -70.15 5.73 -27.75
CA ILE A 748 -69.42 4.68 -27.00
C ILE A 748 -68.65 3.77 -27.96
N ARG A 749 -69.32 3.24 -29.00
CA ARG A 749 -68.68 2.37 -30.00
C ARG A 749 -67.51 3.07 -30.70
N THR A 750 -67.71 4.32 -31.11
CA THR A 750 -66.69 5.11 -31.79
C THR A 750 -65.45 5.30 -30.90
N HIS A 751 -65.65 5.61 -29.62
CA HIS A 751 -64.53 5.80 -28.68
C HIS A 751 -63.85 4.48 -28.28
N CYS A 752 -64.59 3.37 -28.22
CA CYS A 752 -64.00 2.03 -28.06
C CYS A 752 -63.08 1.69 -29.25
N ASP A 753 -63.52 1.94 -30.48
CA ASP A 753 -62.72 1.68 -31.68
C ASP A 753 -61.47 2.57 -31.77
N ILE A 754 -61.55 3.81 -31.24
CA ILE A 754 -60.39 4.69 -31.11
C ILE A 754 -59.42 4.10 -30.09
N LEU A 755 -59.90 3.68 -28.91
CA LEU A 755 -59.07 3.13 -27.84
C LEU A 755 -58.33 1.86 -28.29
N VAL A 756 -59.02 0.93 -28.97
CA VAL A 756 -58.41 -0.30 -29.51
C VAL A 756 -57.31 0.04 -30.52
N ARG A 757 -57.55 1.01 -31.41
CA ARG A 757 -56.53 1.48 -32.37
C ARG A 757 -55.31 2.10 -31.68
N LEU A 758 -55.51 2.86 -30.60
CA LEU A 758 -54.42 3.44 -29.81
C LEU A 758 -53.56 2.35 -29.15
N ILE A 759 -54.21 1.37 -28.50
CA ILE A 759 -53.52 0.26 -27.83
C ILE A 759 -52.71 -0.57 -28.84
N ASN A 760 -53.31 -0.93 -29.97
CA ASN A 760 -52.62 -1.69 -31.01
C ASN A 760 -51.42 -0.92 -31.57
N GLY A 761 -51.55 0.40 -31.77
CA GLY A 761 -50.42 1.24 -32.18
C GLY A 761 -49.27 1.28 -31.16
N ILE A 762 -49.57 1.28 -29.86
CA ILE A 762 -48.55 1.22 -28.80
C ILE A 762 -47.84 -0.13 -28.76
N LEU A 763 -48.60 -1.23 -28.92
CA LEU A 763 -48.05 -2.58 -28.96
C LEU A 763 -47.11 -2.75 -30.17
N GLU A 764 -47.55 -2.32 -31.36
CA GLU A 764 -46.69 -2.31 -32.56
C GLU A 764 -45.42 -1.49 -32.33
N ALA A 765 -45.53 -0.26 -31.79
CA ALA A 765 -44.38 0.59 -31.49
C ALA A 765 -43.39 -0.01 -30.49
N SER A 766 -43.86 -0.84 -29.56
CA SER A 766 -43.04 -1.53 -28.56
C SER A 766 -42.32 -2.74 -29.16
N THR A 767 -42.97 -3.47 -30.08
CA THR A 767 -42.40 -4.68 -30.69
C THR A 767 -41.32 -4.40 -31.77
N ILE A 768 -41.32 -3.22 -32.40
CA ILE A 768 -40.37 -2.90 -33.48
C ILE A 768 -38.90 -2.86 -33.01
N ASN A 769 -38.62 -2.72 -31.71
CA ASN A 769 -37.24 -2.63 -31.20
C ASN A 769 -36.56 -3.98 -30.97
N ASP A 770 -37.32 -5.03 -30.69
CA ASP A 770 -36.78 -6.28 -30.15
C ASP A 770 -36.95 -7.46 -31.12
N ASN A 771 -37.71 -7.31 -32.21
CA ASN A 771 -37.88 -8.36 -33.23
C ASN A 771 -38.14 -7.77 -34.63
N PRO A 772 -37.65 -8.39 -35.72
CA PRO A 772 -38.04 -8.03 -37.08
C PRO A 772 -39.55 -8.18 -37.25
N MET A 773 -40.20 -7.20 -37.89
CA MET A 773 -41.63 -7.24 -38.14
C MET A 773 -41.98 -8.44 -39.04
N ASP A 774 -42.89 -9.32 -38.61
CA ASP A 774 -43.31 -10.52 -39.35
C ASP A 774 -44.18 -10.11 -40.56
N VAL A 775 -43.61 -10.22 -41.77
CA VAL A 775 -44.27 -9.95 -43.06
C VAL A 775 -44.65 -11.28 -43.68
N LYS A 776 -45.89 -11.42 -44.17
CA LYS A 776 -46.40 -12.67 -44.77
C LYS A 776 -46.83 -12.43 -46.21
N PRO A 777 -45.88 -12.49 -47.18
CA PRO A 777 -46.21 -12.34 -48.59
C PRO A 777 -47.16 -13.44 -49.06
N ALA A 778 -48.16 -13.07 -49.86
CA ALA A 778 -49.04 -13.99 -50.55
C ALA A 778 -49.22 -13.55 -52.01
N GLU A 779 -49.51 -14.50 -52.90
CA GLU A 779 -49.87 -14.18 -54.29
C GLU A 779 -51.24 -13.49 -54.31
N VAL A 780 -51.28 -12.26 -54.81
CA VAL A 780 -52.51 -11.46 -54.91
C VAL A 780 -52.56 -10.72 -56.23
N ASP A 781 -53.76 -10.44 -56.74
CA ASP A 781 -53.95 -9.45 -57.80
C ASP A 781 -54.02 -8.05 -57.20
N PHE A 782 -52.89 -7.35 -57.21
CA PHE A 782 -52.78 -6.01 -56.65
C PHE A 782 -53.71 -5.01 -57.33
N ALA A 783 -54.01 -5.18 -58.62
CA ALA A 783 -54.89 -4.27 -59.35
C ALA A 783 -56.35 -4.39 -58.86
N GLU A 784 -56.78 -5.60 -58.50
CA GLU A 784 -58.11 -5.84 -57.91
C GLU A 784 -58.15 -5.37 -56.44
N GLU A 785 -57.13 -5.72 -55.67
CA GLU A 785 -57.02 -5.34 -54.26
C GLU A 785 -56.94 -3.83 -54.04
N PHE A 786 -56.21 -3.13 -54.91
CA PHE A 786 -56.14 -1.67 -54.92
C PHE A 786 -57.50 -1.03 -55.28
N GLU A 787 -58.30 -1.65 -56.14
CA GLU A 787 -59.66 -1.19 -56.46
C GLU A 787 -60.55 -1.23 -55.22
N TYR A 788 -60.59 -2.36 -54.50
CA TYR A 788 -61.37 -2.49 -53.27
C TYR A 788 -60.94 -1.48 -52.20
N LEU A 789 -59.62 -1.27 -52.08
CA LEU A 789 -59.07 -0.25 -51.19
C LEU A 789 -59.54 1.15 -51.58
N CYS A 790 -59.46 1.51 -52.86
CA CYS A 790 -59.89 2.81 -53.38
C CYS A 790 -61.39 3.06 -53.15
N GLN A 791 -62.26 2.07 -53.38
CA GLN A 791 -63.70 2.19 -53.09
C GLN A 791 -63.96 2.48 -51.62
N SER A 792 -63.25 1.79 -50.72
CA SER A 792 -63.36 2.05 -49.28
C SER A 792 -62.85 3.43 -48.89
N ILE A 793 -61.79 3.92 -49.52
CA ILE A 793 -61.24 5.25 -49.28
C ILE A 793 -62.19 6.32 -49.80
N GLU A 794 -62.73 6.16 -51.00
CA GLU A 794 -63.64 7.11 -51.64
C GLU A 794 -64.84 7.44 -50.76
N ILE A 795 -65.49 6.42 -50.19
CA ILE A 795 -66.62 6.59 -49.27
C ILE A 795 -66.23 7.47 -48.06
N ARG A 796 -65.00 7.31 -47.53
CA ARG A 796 -64.50 8.13 -46.41
C ARG A 796 -64.21 9.55 -46.86
N VAL A 797 -63.55 9.73 -48.01
CA VAL A 797 -63.17 11.05 -48.54
C VAL A 797 -64.40 11.90 -48.89
N GLN A 798 -65.40 11.29 -49.53
CA GLN A 798 -66.65 11.98 -49.89
C GLN A 798 -67.46 12.42 -48.66
N ARG A 799 -67.43 11.66 -47.55
CA ARG A 799 -68.04 12.07 -46.28
C ARG A 799 -67.43 13.35 -45.69
N HIS A 800 -66.20 13.67 -46.07
CA HIS A 800 -65.51 14.91 -45.69
C HIS A 800 -65.62 16.01 -46.75
N HIS A 801 -66.48 15.85 -47.78
CA HIS A 801 -66.70 16.80 -48.88
C HIS A 801 -65.42 17.14 -49.68
N LEU A 802 -64.50 16.19 -49.80
CA LEU A 802 -63.28 16.31 -50.60
C LEU A 802 -63.42 15.53 -51.91
N ARG A 803 -62.69 15.96 -52.95
CA ARG A 803 -62.63 15.23 -54.23
C ARG A 803 -61.65 14.07 -54.12
N PHE A 804 -62.08 12.86 -54.48
CA PHE A 804 -61.20 11.70 -54.56
C PHE A 804 -60.75 11.47 -56.01
N VAL A 805 -59.47 11.22 -56.22
CA VAL A 805 -58.88 10.91 -57.53
C VAL A 805 -58.10 9.61 -57.40
N THR A 806 -58.24 8.72 -58.37
CA THR A 806 -57.53 7.43 -58.40
C THR A 806 -56.76 7.28 -59.70
N SER A 807 -55.51 6.80 -59.62
CA SER A 807 -54.74 6.39 -60.79
C SER A 807 -54.46 4.89 -60.73
N LYS A 808 -55.08 4.14 -61.64
CA LYS A 808 -54.91 2.69 -61.81
C LYS A 808 -54.34 2.42 -63.20
N PRO A 809 -53.03 2.15 -63.34
CA PRO A 809 -52.41 2.01 -64.65
C PRO A 809 -52.60 0.63 -65.30
N LEU A 810 -52.95 -0.41 -64.54
CA LEU A 810 -53.03 -1.79 -65.01
C LEU A 810 -54.39 -2.40 -64.70
N LYS A 811 -54.89 -3.27 -65.57
CA LYS A 811 -56.14 -4.01 -65.35
C LYS A 811 -55.91 -5.20 -64.43
N LYS A 812 -54.75 -5.85 -64.56
CA LYS A 812 -54.36 -7.04 -63.81
C LYS A 812 -52.90 -6.95 -63.38
N LEU A 813 -52.59 -7.26 -62.12
CA LEU A 813 -51.22 -7.28 -61.61
C LEU A 813 -51.06 -8.34 -60.52
N ARG A 814 -50.64 -9.56 -60.89
CA ARG A 814 -50.32 -10.60 -59.90
C ARG A 814 -48.91 -10.43 -59.37
N VAL A 815 -48.80 -10.31 -58.05
CA VAL A 815 -47.54 -10.13 -57.32
C VAL A 815 -47.56 -10.89 -56.01
N SER A 816 -46.37 -11.24 -55.51
CA SER A 816 -46.21 -11.73 -54.13
C SER A 816 -45.99 -10.55 -53.18
N ILE A 817 -46.97 -10.24 -52.33
CA ILE A 817 -46.90 -9.13 -51.36
C ILE A 817 -47.85 -9.36 -50.17
N ASP A 818 -47.51 -8.81 -49.01
CA ASP A 818 -48.42 -8.78 -47.86
C ASP A 818 -49.45 -7.64 -48.03
N ILE A 819 -50.61 -7.97 -48.62
CA ILE A 819 -51.65 -6.98 -48.90
C ILE A 819 -52.23 -6.36 -47.62
N GLY A 820 -52.22 -7.09 -46.50
CA GLY A 820 -52.70 -6.58 -45.21
C GLY A 820 -51.86 -5.40 -44.73
N ARG A 821 -50.54 -5.52 -44.86
CA ARG A 821 -49.58 -4.44 -44.54
C ARG A 821 -49.67 -3.27 -45.50
N VAL A 822 -49.88 -3.52 -46.79
CA VAL A 822 -50.12 -2.44 -47.77
C VAL A 822 -51.39 -1.66 -47.46
N ARG A 823 -52.50 -2.35 -47.14
CA ARG A 823 -53.75 -1.70 -46.71
C ARG A 823 -53.53 -0.83 -45.47
N GLN A 824 -52.69 -1.27 -44.53
CA GLN A 824 -52.31 -0.50 -43.34
C GLN A 824 -51.56 0.78 -43.71
N ILE A 825 -50.59 0.71 -44.64
CA ILE A 825 -49.86 1.90 -45.13
C ILE A 825 -50.82 2.93 -45.74
N PHE A 826 -51.69 2.50 -46.65
CA PHE A 826 -52.65 3.41 -47.29
C PHE A 826 -53.66 3.99 -46.30
N SER A 827 -54.16 3.19 -45.36
CA SER A 827 -55.07 3.70 -44.32
C SER A 827 -54.42 4.81 -43.49
N ASN A 828 -53.12 4.69 -43.18
CA ASN A 828 -52.38 5.72 -42.45
C ASN A 828 -52.13 6.98 -43.30
N PHE A 829 -51.72 6.81 -44.57
CA PHE A 829 -51.53 7.94 -45.48
C PHE A 829 -52.83 8.72 -45.70
N VAL A 830 -53.92 8.02 -46.02
CA VAL A 830 -55.23 8.63 -46.25
C VAL A 830 -55.77 9.27 -44.97
N SER A 831 -55.59 8.63 -43.80
CA SER A 831 -55.99 9.24 -42.54
C SER A 831 -55.23 10.53 -42.25
N ASN A 832 -53.97 10.65 -42.68
CA ASN A 832 -53.23 11.91 -42.57
C ASN A 832 -53.75 12.94 -43.58
N ALA A 833 -53.94 12.56 -44.84
CA ALA A 833 -54.48 13.44 -45.87
C ALA A 833 -55.84 14.05 -45.46
N LEU A 834 -56.74 13.23 -44.90
CA LEU A 834 -58.06 13.67 -44.39
C LEU A 834 -57.95 14.63 -43.19
N LYS A 835 -56.90 14.53 -42.37
CA LYS A 835 -56.69 15.42 -41.23
C LYS A 835 -56.20 16.80 -41.64
N TYR A 836 -55.36 16.87 -42.68
CA TYR A 836 -54.67 18.11 -43.07
C TYR A 836 -55.28 18.79 -44.31
N THR A 837 -56.23 18.14 -45.00
CA THR A 837 -56.97 18.74 -46.12
C THR A 837 -58.40 19.09 -45.70
N LYS A 838 -58.69 20.40 -45.56
CA LYS A 838 -60.06 20.87 -45.25
C LYS A 838 -60.94 21.05 -46.47
N LYS A 839 -60.36 21.45 -47.60
CA LYS A 839 -61.00 21.62 -48.92
C LYS A 839 -59.97 21.26 -49.99
N GLY A 840 -60.38 20.59 -51.05
CA GLY A 840 -59.49 20.20 -52.14
C GLY A 840 -59.64 18.73 -52.52
N SER A 841 -58.53 18.07 -52.83
CA SER A 841 -58.53 16.68 -53.33
C SER A 841 -57.50 15.79 -52.65
N ILE A 842 -57.82 14.50 -52.61
CA ILE A 842 -56.90 13.42 -52.24
C ILE A 842 -56.74 12.51 -53.45
N TRP A 843 -55.51 12.32 -53.89
CA TRP A 843 -55.13 11.50 -55.04
C TRP A 843 -54.33 10.28 -54.60
N VAL A 844 -54.79 9.10 -54.96
CA VAL A 844 -54.11 7.83 -54.65
C VAL A 844 -53.79 7.09 -55.95
N GLY A 845 -52.61 6.49 -56.03
CA GLY A 845 -52.22 5.75 -57.21
C GLY A 845 -51.02 4.84 -56.99
N TYR A 846 -50.74 4.00 -57.97
CA TYR A 846 -49.54 3.18 -58.02
C TYR A 846 -48.97 3.10 -59.43
N ARG A 847 -47.71 2.67 -59.54
CA ARG A 847 -47.03 2.29 -60.79
C ARG A 847 -45.96 1.25 -60.50
N LEU A 848 -45.55 0.51 -61.52
CA LEU A 848 -44.34 -0.31 -61.44
C LEU A 848 -43.12 0.58 -61.68
N GLU A 849 -42.12 0.47 -60.81
CA GLU A 849 -40.89 1.26 -60.88
C GLU A 849 -39.69 0.36 -60.56
N LYS A 850 -38.65 0.44 -61.39
CA LYS A 850 -37.41 -0.31 -61.18
C LYS A 850 -36.43 0.55 -60.37
N ARG A 851 -36.00 0.06 -59.21
CA ARG A 851 -34.96 0.69 -58.37
C ARG A 851 -33.88 -0.33 -58.04
N ASN A 852 -32.61 0.08 -58.10
CA ASN A 852 -31.46 -0.77 -57.76
C ASN A 852 -31.47 -2.16 -58.45
N GLY A 853 -31.95 -2.23 -59.70
CA GLY A 853 -32.03 -3.49 -60.45
C GLY A 853 -33.27 -4.35 -60.18
N GLN A 854 -34.07 -4.05 -59.15
CA GLN A 854 -35.29 -4.79 -58.77
C GLN A 854 -36.55 -4.07 -59.23
N MET A 855 -37.55 -4.83 -59.69
CA MET A 855 -38.89 -4.30 -59.98
C MET A 855 -39.67 -4.17 -58.69
N GLY A 856 -40.39 -3.06 -58.50
CA GLY A 856 -41.20 -2.84 -57.31
C GLY A 856 -42.46 -2.05 -57.61
N ILE A 857 -43.39 -2.04 -56.65
CA ILE A 857 -44.59 -1.20 -56.68
C ILE A 857 -44.27 0.11 -56.00
N TYR A 858 -44.28 1.20 -56.77
CA TYR A 858 -44.32 2.56 -56.23
C TYR A 858 -45.77 2.97 -56.05
N ALA A 859 -46.19 3.24 -54.83
CA ALA A 859 -47.55 3.68 -54.51
C ALA A 859 -47.53 4.99 -53.70
N PHE A 860 -48.53 5.83 -53.92
CA PHE A 860 -48.56 7.17 -53.34
C PHE A 860 -49.97 7.62 -52.94
N CYS A 861 -50.00 8.57 -52.01
CA CYS A 861 -51.17 9.33 -51.60
C CYS A 861 -50.76 10.81 -51.54
N GLU A 862 -51.43 11.64 -52.32
CA GLU A 862 -51.16 13.06 -52.49
C GLU A 862 -52.39 13.86 -52.05
N ASP A 863 -52.17 14.90 -51.24
CA ASP A 863 -53.22 15.76 -50.71
C ASP A 863 -52.89 17.24 -50.98
N THR A 864 -53.92 18.09 -51.04
CA THR A 864 -53.79 19.53 -51.25
C THR A 864 -53.93 20.33 -49.95
N GLY A 865 -53.47 19.76 -48.83
CA GLY A 865 -53.57 20.33 -47.49
C GLY A 865 -52.49 21.36 -47.16
N THR A 866 -52.19 21.51 -45.86
CA THR A 866 -51.28 22.56 -45.33
C THR A 866 -49.80 22.34 -45.65
N GLY A 867 -49.40 21.17 -46.14
CA GLY A 867 -48.00 20.85 -46.41
C GLY A 867 -47.08 20.76 -45.17
N ILE A 868 -45.80 20.49 -45.41
CA ILE A 868 -44.78 20.20 -44.39
C ILE A 868 -43.49 20.99 -44.67
N PRO A 869 -42.98 21.79 -43.70
CA PRO A 869 -41.69 22.49 -43.82
C PRO A 869 -40.50 21.56 -44.06
N HIS A 870 -39.56 21.97 -44.91
CA HIS A 870 -38.43 21.14 -45.36
C HIS A 870 -37.55 20.60 -44.21
N ASP A 871 -37.33 21.40 -43.16
CA ASP A 871 -36.60 21.01 -41.95
C ASP A 871 -37.28 19.88 -41.16
N LYS A 872 -38.60 19.70 -41.34
CA LYS A 872 -39.39 18.71 -40.60
C LYS A 872 -39.75 17.46 -41.41
N GLN A 873 -39.53 17.46 -42.72
CA GLN A 873 -39.88 16.33 -43.61
C GLN A 873 -39.14 15.03 -43.29
N LYS A 874 -37.91 15.09 -42.77
CA LYS A 874 -37.20 13.88 -42.33
C LYS A 874 -37.77 13.32 -41.02
N ALA A 875 -38.17 14.22 -40.12
CA ALA A 875 -38.63 13.88 -38.78
C ALA A 875 -40.06 13.31 -38.76
N VAL A 876 -40.91 13.52 -39.78
CA VAL A 876 -42.30 13.01 -39.76
C VAL A 876 -42.42 11.49 -39.75
N PHE A 877 -41.36 10.77 -40.13
CA PHE A 877 -41.29 9.32 -40.03
C PHE A 877 -40.65 8.83 -38.73
N ASP A 878 -40.10 9.73 -37.92
CA ASP A 878 -39.59 9.39 -36.60
C ASP A 878 -40.76 9.15 -35.65
N ARG A 879 -40.51 8.31 -34.64
CA ARG A 879 -41.56 7.94 -33.70
C ARG A 879 -41.97 9.14 -32.88
N PHE A 880 -43.27 9.27 -32.64
CA PHE A 880 -43.85 10.26 -31.72
C PHE A 880 -43.74 11.71 -32.20
N VAL A 881 -43.37 11.93 -33.47
CA VAL A 881 -43.31 13.26 -34.04
C VAL A 881 -44.70 13.72 -34.49
N LYS A 882 -45.13 14.87 -33.97
CA LYS A 882 -46.31 15.62 -34.44
C LYS A 882 -45.85 17.01 -34.83
N LEU A 883 -46.31 17.51 -35.98
CA LEU A 883 -46.01 18.87 -36.44
C LEU A 883 -46.88 19.93 -35.75
N ASN A 884 -48.05 19.52 -35.24
CA ASN A 884 -48.99 20.37 -34.54
C ASN A 884 -49.59 19.59 -33.36
N GLU A 885 -49.33 20.06 -32.13
CA GLU A 885 -49.79 19.41 -30.90
C GLU A 885 -51.32 19.43 -30.75
N PHE A 886 -52.01 20.36 -31.41
CA PHE A 886 -53.45 20.52 -31.35
C PHE A 886 -54.22 19.60 -32.31
N VAL A 887 -53.52 18.87 -33.20
CA VAL A 887 -54.13 17.93 -34.14
C VAL A 887 -54.13 16.52 -33.55
N GLN A 888 -55.31 15.91 -33.49
CA GLN A 888 -55.51 14.60 -32.86
C GLN A 888 -54.79 13.46 -33.61
N GLY A 889 -54.03 12.63 -32.89
CA GLY A 889 -53.26 11.51 -33.44
C GLY A 889 -52.18 11.02 -32.49
N THR A 890 -51.53 9.88 -32.76
CA THR A 890 -50.47 9.32 -31.88
C THR A 890 -49.06 9.65 -32.31
N GLY A 891 -48.86 10.21 -33.50
CA GLY A 891 -47.52 10.35 -34.10
C GLY A 891 -46.85 9.01 -34.45
N LEU A 892 -47.61 7.91 -34.44
CA LEU A 892 -47.09 6.56 -34.71
C LEU A 892 -47.36 6.07 -36.13
N GLY A 893 -48.42 6.54 -36.78
CA GLY A 893 -48.88 6.00 -38.06
C GLY A 893 -47.82 5.97 -39.16
N LEU A 894 -47.09 7.08 -39.37
CA LEU A 894 -46.03 7.15 -40.39
C LEU A 894 -44.78 6.35 -40.00
N SER A 895 -44.44 6.30 -38.71
CA SER A 895 -43.33 5.47 -38.22
C SER A 895 -43.60 3.97 -38.37
N ILE A 896 -44.87 3.55 -38.25
CA ILE A 896 -45.33 2.20 -38.55
C ILE A 896 -45.22 1.95 -40.05
N CYS A 897 -45.67 2.88 -40.90
CA CYS A 897 -45.50 2.76 -42.36
C CYS A 897 -44.02 2.58 -42.74
N LYS A 898 -43.12 3.37 -42.15
CA LYS A 898 -41.67 3.24 -42.38
C LYS A 898 -41.17 1.86 -41.96
N SER A 899 -41.58 1.38 -40.78
CA SER A 899 -41.16 0.07 -40.28
C SER A 899 -41.67 -1.08 -41.17
N ILE A 900 -42.92 -1.01 -41.65
CA ILE A 900 -43.49 -1.98 -42.60
C ILE A 900 -42.69 -1.96 -43.91
N VAL A 901 -42.47 -0.78 -44.50
CA VAL A 901 -41.78 -0.66 -45.79
C VAL A 901 -40.34 -1.13 -45.68
N THR A 902 -39.63 -0.80 -44.58
CA THR A 902 -38.27 -1.31 -44.31
C THR A 902 -38.26 -2.83 -44.12
N ALA A 903 -39.26 -3.41 -43.45
CA ALA A 903 -39.39 -4.87 -43.31
C ALA A 903 -39.64 -5.57 -44.65
N CYS A 904 -40.30 -4.88 -45.60
CA CYS A 904 -40.44 -5.33 -46.98
C CYS A 904 -39.24 -4.98 -47.88
N HIS A 905 -38.11 -4.53 -47.32
CA HIS A 905 -36.92 -4.08 -48.07
C HIS A 905 -37.18 -2.94 -49.07
N GLY A 906 -38.14 -2.08 -48.76
CA GLY A 906 -38.56 -0.95 -49.58
C GLY A 906 -38.09 0.41 -49.10
N ASP A 907 -38.45 1.45 -49.85
CA ASP A 907 -38.20 2.86 -49.54
C ASP A 907 -39.51 3.60 -49.27
N ILE A 908 -39.51 4.55 -48.34
CA ILE A 908 -40.65 5.43 -48.05
C ILE A 908 -40.19 6.89 -48.04
N GLY A 909 -41.04 7.80 -48.46
CA GLY A 909 -40.69 9.22 -48.49
C GLY A 909 -41.90 10.15 -48.53
N VAL A 910 -41.60 11.44 -48.46
CA VAL A 910 -42.57 12.52 -48.59
C VAL A 910 -42.01 13.62 -49.48
N GLU A 911 -42.85 14.15 -50.36
CA GLU A 911 -42.61 15.37 -51.13
C GLU A 911 -43.68 16.38 -50.71
N SER A 912 -43.30 17.54 -50.20
CA SER A 912 -44.27 18.51 -49.68
C SER A 912 -43.75 19.93 -49.73
N GLU A 913 -44.66 20.87 -49.94
CA GLU A 913 -44.41 22.30 -49.86
C GLU A 913 -45.52 22.94 -49.00
N VAL A 914 -45.15 23.90 -48.16
CA VAL A 914 -46.09 24.54 -47.22
C VAL A 914 -47.23 25.19 -48.02
N ASP A 915 -48.47 24.97 -47.58
CA ASP A 915 -49.73 25.42 -48.21
C ASP A 915 -50.04 24.87 -49.61
N ASN A 916 -49.18 24.00 -50.16
CA ASN A 916 -49.38 23.30 -51.44
C ASN A 916 -49.65 21.80 -51.28
N GLY A 917 -49.70 21.30 -50.04
CA GLY A 917 -50.03 19.90 -49.72
C GLY A 917 -48.84 18.97 -49.60
N SER A 918 -49.13 17.67 -49.47
CA SER A 918 -48.14 16.63 -49.20
C SER A 918 -48.39 15.38 -50.03
N LYS A 919 -47.31 14.79 -50.55
CA LYS A 919 -47.31 13.51 -51.26
C LYS A 919 -46.48 12.50 -50.49
N PHE A 920 -47.16 11.57 -49.85
CA PHE A 920 -46.53 10.42 -49.20
C PHE A 920 -46.45 9.26 -50.17
N TRP A 921 -45.29 8.62 -50.25
CA TRP A 921 -45.07 7.51 -51.17
C TRP A 921 -44.25 6.40 -50.52
N PHE A 922 -44.43 5.18 -51.03
CA PHE A 922 -43.59 4.04 -50.72
C PHE A 922 -43.26 3.26 -52.00
N TRP A 923 -42.14 2.56 -51.97
CA TRP A 923 -41.71 1.60 -52.98
C TRP A 923 -41.37 0.29 -52.28
N ILE A 924 -41.97 -0.82 -52.71
CA ILE A 924 -41.69 -2.16 -52.18
C ILE A 924 -41.26 -3.06 -53.34
N PRO A 925 -40.12 -3.79 -53.25
CA PRO A 925 -39.74 -4.78 -54.26
C PRO A 925 -40.77 -5.91 -54.31
N VAL A 926 -41.16 -6.31 -55.52
CA VAL A 926 -42.12 -7.41 -55.73
C VAL A 926 -41.69 -8.32 -56.85
N GLU A 927 -42.04 -9.59 -56.72
CA GLU A 927 -41.99 -10.55 -57.83
C GLU A 927 -43.28 -10.41 -58.65
N VAL A 928 -43.13 -10.01 -59.93
CA VAL A 928 -44.26 -9.86 -60.85
C VAL A 928 -44.50 -11.19 -61.55
N ILE A 929 -45.65 -11.80 -61.29
CA ILE A 929 -46.06 -13.10 -61.84
C ILE A 929 -46.81 -12.91 -63.17
N GLU A 930 -47.72 -11.93 -63.22
CA GLU A 930 -48.57 -11.64 -64.38
C GLU A 930 -48.96 -10.15 -64.39
N LYS A 931 -48.99 -9.50 -65.57
CA LYS A 931 -49.49 -8.11 -65.72
C LYS A 931 -50.23 -7.91 -67.04
N GLU A 932 -51.36 -7.19 -67.00
CA GLU A 932 -52.20 -6.84 -68.17
C GLU A 932 -52.62 -5.37 -68.15
#